data_AF-A0A1Q3DVG3-F1
#
_entry.id   AF-A0A1Q3DVG3-F1
#
_cell.length_a   1.000
_cell.length_b   1.000
_cell.length_c   1.000
_cell.angle_alpha   90.00
_cell.angle_beta   90.00
_cell.angle_gamma   90.00
#
_symmetry.space_group_name_H-M   'P 1'
#
loop_
_entity.id
_entity.type
_entity.pdbx_description
1 polymer ?
#
loop_
_entity_poly.entity_id
_entity_poly.type
_entity_poly.pdbx_seq_one_letter_code
_entity_poly.pdbx_strand_id
1 'polypeptide(L)'
;MLPPTADADQEDPTTQITWPNSRRRESDSSNVLHDEPQIPYEQDTTMTRKPKVLKKRLSTWDLITLSISMLGAQIVWTVELGYGTPFLLSLGISEQLTALVWLAGPISGLIAQPVIGAVSDSSTSKYRRRYWVILATVVLVVSTLVLAYCEALAAFFVDLFQVGAGDWDEKRTTRVANTAICLAIVAFYLLDFALNGLQASLRNLLLDVTPASQLNAGNAWHGRMTHAGNIIGFGFGFLPLAKLPFFRLLGGTQFRKFCILCIIILVITVWTTCALHEEQEREKKSSSQGKFREIWTNTKVAVLNLPKPIRRVCYVQFFAFMGWFPFLFYSTTYVGQVMALELGREPDPDLATRTGEFAMLLYSIVAVIAGTVLPHLANRDRRLMAHKDDVDEDAELTRIKNTVRQWKAEAARNGKPLRLPMMPFLLRNIWTGALLWFSVLTLSTFFVKTATVFIALVGVCWAVAMWAPFAIIMELLKELSENNQLSNDDRRPLHSRTHSTPGLRSVRSSERQPLLRRRSLEEFGNDANDESSPRTPVAGGTILGVHNLAIVMPQFVVAVVTSIIFRIADGNTVVEGGDESDAYFGKNGVAWVLRFGGVCTLVGAVIARMVPPTPTEKAMRRRLGDMRDLKEEMEYYVLQFLPALHQLQGSSRHLPAVYADAEEVDEDSGSRLGNRKPPLAFGRDRRKPDYKNFDEKHAQSQARVDYSTMRAPNPMFAEHLNHLFPELQFPLELARRILTHASHPAAIYGHNAGLSFMGRRVISAYLYLLLSSSPHLKPSDDLEAIVAQTLNTYVLGEHIGSKWGLGRVMRWTPTLKADKSKDASPTLLKGVGLYKVQGDAVAAVIGGIFEQFGASTAHRTFHTRVLPHILASKFHAGLPEAFHEDTIHHSLF
;
A
#
# COMPACT_ATOMS: atom_id res chain seq x y z
N MET A 1 -26.17 40.82 5.88
CA MET A 1 -25.28 40.77 7.06
C MET A 1 -25.12 39.31 7.45
N LEU A 2 -23.99 38.70 7.07
CA LEU A 2 -23.67 37.29 7.29
C LEU A 2 -22.45 37.25 8.23
N PRO A 3 -22.45 36.39 9.27
CA PRO A 3 -21.32 36.27 10.19
C PRO A 3 -20.15 35.50 9.54
N PRO A 4 -18.91 35.68 10.06
CA PRO A 4 -17.70 35.15 9.46
C PRO A 4 -17.58 33.64 9.63
N THR A 5 -17.11 32.97 8.58
CA THR A 5 -16.86 31.54 8.49
C THR A 5 -15.69 31.11 9.36
N ALA A 6 -15.97 30.17 10.26
CA ALA A 6 -15.01 29.50 11.14
C ALA A 6 -13.99 28.64 10.37
N ASP A 7 -12.84 28.50 11.02
CA ASP A 7 -11.63 27.82 10.61
C ASP A 7 -11.83 26.38 10.09
N ALA A 8 -11.06 26.05 9.04
CA ALA A 8 -10.98 24.74 8.44
C ALA A 8 -10.12 23.78 9.28
N ASP A 9 -10.63 23.36 10.44
CA ASP A 9 -10.11 22.24 11.24
C ASP A 9 -11.10 21.07 11.25
N GLN A 10 -11.56 20.64 10.07
CA GLN A 10 -12.36 19.43 9.92
C GLN A 10 -11.70 18.44 8.98
N GLU A 11 -11.40 17.26 9.52
CA GLU A 11 -10.72 16.14 8.88
C GLU A 11 -11.32 15.81 7.50
N ASP A 12 -10.55 16.08 6.44
CA ASP A 12 -10.90 15.80 5.06
C ASP A 12 -10.78 14.28 4.76
N PRO A 13 -11.86 13.56 4.40
CA PRO A 13 -11.89 12.11 4.28
C PRO A 13 -11.16 11.53 3.05
N THR A 14 -10.45 12.35 2.28
CA THR A 14 -9.76 11.92 1.04
C THR A 14 -8.26 11.61 1.23
N THR A 15 -7.74 11.67 2.45
CA THR A 15 -6.33 11.37 2.76
C THR A 15 -6.10 9.89 3.10
N GLN A 16 -6.11 9.01 2.10
CA GLN A 16 -5.54 7.67 2.26
C GLN A 16 -4.15 7.62 1.61
N ILE A 17 -3.17 7.16 2.38
CA ILE A 17 -1.71 7.13 2.14
C ILE A 17 -0.97 8.38 2.67
N THR A 18 -0.72 8.38 3.98
CA THR A 18 0.28 9.23 4.62
C THR A 18 1.69 8.65 4.41
N TRP A 19 2.60 9.41 3.82
CA TRP A 19 4.05 9.19 4.00
C TRP A 19 4.45 9.64 5.42
N PRO A 20 5.48 9.04 6.06
CA PRO A 20 5.83 9.35 7.43
C PRO A 20 6.52 10.73 7.52
N ASN A 21 5.90 11.68 8.22
CA ASN A 21 6.60 12.83 8.75
C ASN A 21 7.17 12.45 10.13
N SER A 22 8.49 12.41 10.25
CA SER A 22 9.17 12.50 11.54
C SER A 22 8.90 13.87 12.15
N ARG A 23 7.83 14.01 12.94
CA ARG A 23 7.63 15.15 13.82
C ARG A 23 8.62 15.03 14.99
N ARG A 24 9.76 15.72 14.89
CA ARG A 24 10.53 16.13 16.06
C ARG A 24 9.79 17.33 16.66
N ARG A 25 9.27 17.19 17.88
CA ARG A 25 8.79 18.32 18.68
C ARG A 25 10.04 19.12 19.08
N GLU A 26 10.21 20.31 18.54
CA GLU A 26 11.06 21.34 19.13
C GLU A 26 10.12 22.44 19.62
N SER A 27 10.13 22.63 20.93
CA SER A 27 9.42 23.68 21.66
C SER A 27 10.15 25.00 21.46
N ASP A 28 9.42 26.01 21.00
CA ASP A 28 9.87 27.40 21.01
C ASP A 28 10.14 27.87 22.45
N SER A 29 11.38 28.32 22.70
CA SER A 29 11.69 29.23 23.80
C SER A 29 12.63 30.31 23.29
N SER A 30 12.09 31.53 23.25
CA SER A 30 12.69 32.78 22.78
C SER A 30 13.78 33.35 23.71
N ASN A 31 14.81 33.94 23.08
CA ASN A 31 15.61 35.11 23.47
C ASN A 31 16.17 35.25 24.89
N VAL A 32 17.52 35.24 25.03
CA VAL A 32 18.30 36.19 25.86
C VAL A 32 19.72 36.37 25.25
N LEU A 33 20.16 37.62 25.10
CA LEU A 33 21.51 38.07 24.69
C LEU A 33 22.56 37.85 25.80
N HIS A 34 23.84 37.67 25.47
CA HIS A 34 24.98 38.35 26.11
C HIS A 34 26.30 38.18 25.32
N ASP A 35 27.15 39.21 25.46
CA ASP A 35 28.37 39.59 24.73
C ASP A 35 29.68 38.85 25.15
N GLU A 36 30.68 38.97 24.25
CA GLU A 36 32.16 38.85 24.37
C GLU A 36 32.85 37.46 24.39
N PRO A 37 34.17 37.35 24.03
CA PRO A 37 34.91 37.99 22.95
C PRO A 37 35.65 36.97 22.03
N GLN A 38 36.10 37.45 20.87
CA GLN A 38 36.72 36.67 19.79
C GLN A 38 38.10 36.09 20.13
N ILE A 39 38.32 34.82 19.77
CA ILE A 39 39.65 34.21 19.57
C ILE A 39 39.71 33.73 18.11
N PRO A 40 40.74 34.09 17.32
CA PRO A 40 40.80 33.78 15.90
C PRO A 40 41.42 32.40 15.62
N TYR A 41 41.17 31.93 14.39
CA TYR A 41 41.78 30.81 13.67
C TYR A 41 41.03 29.46 13.74
N GLU A 42 40.36 29.06 12.66
CA GLU A 42 40.95 28.31 11.54
C GLU A 42 39.92 28.19 10.40
N GLN A 43 40.32 28.49 9.16
CA GLN A 43 39.45 28.45 7.97
C GLN A 43 39.19 27.02 7.54
N ASP A 44 38.15 26.40 8.08
CA ASP A 44 37.54 25.23 7.46
C ASP A 44 36.40 25.66 6.53
N THR A 45 36.50 25.27 5.27
CA THR A 45 35.60 25.65 4.18
C THR A 45 34.22 25.02 4.39
N THR A 46 33.38 25.66 5.20
CA THR A 46 31.99 25.25 5.35
C THR A 46 31.24 25.53 4.05
N MET A 47 30.89 24.46 3.32
CA MET A 47 29.82 24.46 2.32
C MET A 47 28.62 25.20 2.92
N THR A 48 28.32 26.38 2.40
CA THR A 48 27.11 27.14 2.73
C THR A 48 25.90 26.34 2.25
N ARG A 49 25.39 25.48 3.14
CA ARG A 49 24.12 24.79 2.93
C ARG A 49 23.03 25.86 3.04
N LYS A 50 22.67 26.46 1.89
CA LYS A 50 21.54 27.37 1.78
C LYS A 50 20.35 26.76 2.53
N PRO A 51 19.65 27.52 3.40
CA PRO A 51 18.47 27.00 4.07
C PRO A 51 17.47 26.55 3.01
N LYS A 52 16.99 25.30 3.10
CA LYS A 52 15.90 24.81 2.25
C LYS A 52 14.67 25.66 2.57
N VAL A 53 14.36 26.63 1.71
CA VAL A 53 13.10 27.39 1.76
C VAL A 53 11.96 26.38 1.77
N LEU A 54 11.18 26.30 2.85
CA LEU A 54 9.95 25.52 2.86
C LEU A 54 9.03 26.12 1.79
N LYS A 55 8.73 25.37 0.73
CA LYS A 55 7.73 25.79 -0.28
C LYS A 55 6.41 26.10 0.45
N LYS A 56 5.88 27.30 0.23
CA LYS A 56 4.58 27.76 0.77
C LYS A 56 3.49 26.74 0.38
N ARG A 57 2.60 26.41 1.32
CA ARG A 57 1.42 25.57 1.03
C ARG A 57 0.54 26.28 -0.01
N LEU A 58 0.10 25.55 -1.01
CA LEU A 58 -0.81 26.03 -2.03
C LEU A 58 -2.24 26.06 -1.50
N SER A 59 -3.00 27.08 -1.88
CA SER A 59 -4.44 27.18 -1.63
C SER A 59 -5.22 26.21 -2.52
N THR A 60 -6.45 25.87 -2.15
CA THR A 60 -7.36 25.09 -3.00
C THR A 60 -7.58 25.77 -4.35
N TRP A 61 -7.67 27.10 -4.38
CA TRP A 61 -7.75 27.86 -5.63
C TRP A 61 -6.51 27.70 -6.50
N ASP A 62 -5.32 27.65 -5.90
CA ASP A 62 -4.06 27.43 -6.62
C ASP A 62 -4.02 26.00 -7.20
N LEU A 63 -4.54 25.00 -6.48
CA LEU A 63 -4.63 23.63 -6.97
C LEU A 63 -5.63 23.46 -8.11
N ILE A 64 -6.77 24.16 -8.04
CA ILE A 64 -7.78 24.18 -9.11
C ILE A 64 -7.20 24.82 -10.37
N THR A 65 -6.62 26.01 -10.25
CA THR A 65 -6.05 26.76 -11.39
C THR A 65 -4.82 26.06 -11.98
N LEU A 66 -4.07 25.29 -11.17
CA LEU A 66 -2.98 24.44 -11.66
C LEU A 66 -3.49 23.22 -12.43
N SER A 67 -4.67 22.70 -12.06
CA SER A 67 -5.24 21.48 -12.62
C SER A 67 -6.21 21.72 -13.79
N ILE A 68 -6.69 22.96 -13.98
CA ILE A 68 -7.74 23.28 -14.95
C ILE A 68 -7.34 22.99 -16.40
N SER A 69 -6.06 23.06 -16.74
CA SER A 69 -5.55 22.65 -18.06
C SER A 69 -5.82 21.17 -18.39
N MET A 70 -5.89 20.30 -17.38
CA MET A 70 -6.21 18.89 -17.56
C MET A 70 -7.67 18.71 -18.04
N LEU A 71 -8.58 19.59 -17.62
CA LEU A 71 -9.96 19.62 -18.10
C LEU A 71 -9.99 19.96 -19.59
N GLY A 72 -9.24 20.97 -20.03
CA GLY A 72 -9.13 21.35 -21.44
C GLY A 72 -8.56 20.22 -22.32
N ALA A 73 -7.47 19.58 -21.85
CA ALA A 73 -6.89 18.44 -22.54
C ALA A 73 -7.88 17.26 -22.65
N GLN A 74 -8.68 17.03 -21.62
CA GLN A 74 -9.67 15.95 -21.65
C GLN A 74 -10.85 16.24 -22.57
N ILE A 75 -11.28 17.50 -22.70
CA ILE A 75 -12.32 17.88 -23.66
C ILE A 75 -11.87 17.58 -25.09
N VAL A 76 -10.61 17.84 -25.44
CA VAL A 76 -10.09 17.48 -26.78
C VAL A 76 -10.08 15.96 -26.96
N TRP A 77 -9.70 15.19 -25.93
CA TRP A 77 -9.83 13.73 -25.94
C TRP A 77 -11.28 13.26 -26.20
N THR A 78 -12.30 13.97 -25.72
CA THR A 78 -13.70 13.59 -26.01
C THR A 78 -14.08 13.78 -27.48
N VAL A 79 -13.51 14.78 -28.17
CA VAL A 79 -13.67 14.94 -29.62
C VAL A 79 -13.16 13.69 -30.33
N GLU A 80 -12.04 13.17 -29.87
CA GLU A 80 -11.40 12.01 -30.45
C GLU A 80 -12.17 10.71 -30.17
N LEU A 81 -12.46 10.41 -28.90
CA LEU A 81 -13.21 9.21 -28.49
C LEU A 81 -14.64 9.18 -29.04
N GLY A 82 -15.20 10.36 -29.27
CA GLY A 82 -16.59 10.55 -29.62
C GLY A 82 -16.85 10.68 -31.12
N TYR A 83 -16.20 11.68 -31.74
CA TYR A 83 -16.33 12.01 -33.16
C TYR A 83 -15.23 11.42 -34.03
N GLY A 84 -14.11 10.95 -33.48
CA GLY A 84 -12.96 10.51 -34.27
C GLY A 84 -13.29 9.43 -35.29
N THR A 85 -13.87 8.31 -34.84
CA THR A 85 -14.23 7.21 -35.76
C THR A 85 -15.35 7.61 -36.72
N PRO A 86 -16.50 8.16 -36.27
CA PRO A 86 -17.54 8.63 -37.18
C PRO A 86 -17.05 9.61 -38.25
N PHE A 87 -16.14 10.52 -37.89
CA PHE A 87 -15.55 11.48 -38.82
C PHE A 87 -14.67 10.80 -39.88
N LEU A 88 -13.78 9.88 -39.47
CA LEU A 88 -12.93 9.15 -40.42
C LEU A 88 -13.77 8.31 -41.39
N LEU A 89 -14.86 7.69 -40.90
CA LEU A 89 -15.80 6.96 -41.77
C LEU A 89 -16.54 7.92 -42.72
N SER A 90 -16.95 9.11 -42.25
CA SER A 90 -17.60 10.12 -43.10
C SER A 90 -16.71 10.66 -44.23
N LEU A 91 -15.38 10.63 -44.04
CA LEU A 91 -14.40 10.99 -45.07
C LEU A 91 -14.20 9.88 -46.12
N GLY A 92 -14.85 8.72 -45.95
CA GLY A 92 -14.73 7.57 -46.86
C GLY A 92 -13.60 6.59 -46.52
N ILE A 93 -13.00 6.70 -45.32
CA ILE A 93 -11.98 5.75 -44.86
C ILE A 93 -12.67 4.46 -44.41
N SER A 94 -12.19 3.31 -44.88
CA SER A 94 -12.73 2.01 -44.45
C SER A 94 -12.46 1.75 -42.96
N GLU A 95 -13.33 1.00 -42.28
CA GLU A 95 -13.17 0.64 -40.85
C GLU A 95 -11.81 -0.01 -40.55
N GLN A 96 -11.28 -0.76 -41.51
CA GLN A 96 -9.97 -1.43 -41.47
C GLN A 96 -8.81 -0.43 -41.40
N LEU A 97 -8.85 0.63 -42.21
CA LEU A 97 -7.84 1.69 -42.22
C LEU A 97 -7.99 2.59 -41.00
N THR A 98 -9.22 2.86 -40.57
CA THR A 98 -9.50 3.60 -39.32
C THR A 98 -8.84 2.93 -38.12
N ALA A 99 -8.87 1.59 -38.03
CA ALA A 99 -8.14 0.84 -36.99
C ALA A 99 -6.62 1.07 -36.99
N LEU A 100 -6.02 1.29 -38.16
CA LEU A 100 -4.60 1.59 -38.30
C LEU A 100 -4.29 3.05 -37.94
N VAL A 101 -5.18 3.98 -38.27
CA VAL A 101 -5.05 5.40 -37.85
C VAL A 101 -5.03 5.49 -36.32
N TRP A 102 -5.87 4.69 -35.65
CA TRP A 102 -5.91 4.59 -34.18
C TRP A 102 -4.63 4.02 -33.54
N LEU A 103 -3.66 3.54 -34.31
CA LEU A 103 -2.34 3.19 -33.81
C LEU A 103 -1.53 4.43 -33.37
N ALA A 104 -1.94 5.63 -33.82
CA ALA A 104 -1.35 6.91 -33.44
C ALA A 104 -1.35 7.14 -31.92
N GLY A 105 -2.47 6.90 -31.23
CA GLY A 105 -2.59 7.01 -29.77
C GLY A 105 -1.57 6.16 -28.99
N PRO A 106 -1.50 4.84 -29.20
CA PRO A 106 -0.49 3.98 -28.56
C PRO A 106 0.96 4.38 -28.89
N ILE A 107 1.25 4.70 -30.16
CA ILE A 107 2.60 5.12 -30.59
C ILE A 107 3.00 6.42 -29.90
N SER A 108 2.10 7.40 -29.89
CA SER A 108 2.33 8.69 -29.26
C SER A 108 2.45 8.56 -27.73
N GLY A 109 1.64 7.72 -27.07
CA GLY A 109 1.78 7.45 -25.64
C GLY A 109 3.13 6.84 -25.25
N LEU A 110 3.66 5.92 -26.08
CA LEU A 110 4.97 5.28 -25.86
C LEU A 110 6.14 6.25 -26.05
N ILE A 111 6.04 7.16 -27.02
CA ILE A 111 7.14 8.04 -27.44
C ILE A 111 7.06 9.40 -26.74
N ALA A 112 5.91 10.06 -26.75
CA ALA A 112 5.76 11.43 -26.27
C ALA A 112 6.07 11.56 -24.78
N GLN A 113 5.60 10.62 -23.94
CA GLN A 113 5.80 10.73 -22.48
C GLN A 113 7.29 10.65 -22.09
N PRO A 114 8.08 9.65 -22.53
CA PRO A 114 9.52 9.59 -22.20
C PRO A 114 10.33 10.68 -22.89
N VAL A 115 10.01 11.03 -24.15
CA VAL A 115 10.75 12.04 -24.91
C VAL A 115 10.59 13.41 -24.27
N ILE A 116 9.34 13.84 -24.08
CA ILE A 116 9.06 15.17 -23.54
C ILE A 116 9.56 15.26 -22.10
N GLY A 117 9.43 14.20 -21.31
CA GLY A 117 10.03 14.13 -19.98
C GLY A 117 11.55 14.35 -20.01
N ALA A 118 12.27 13.57 -20.82
CA ALA A 118 13.74 13.60 -20.88
C ALA A 118 14.29 14.93 -21.43
N VAL A 119 13.66 15.47 -22.49
CA VAL A 119 14.07 16.72 -23.15
C VAL A 119 13.70 17.92 -22.28
N SER A 120 12.50 17.93 -21.70
CA SER A 120 12.10 18.95 -20.75
C SER A 120 13.01 18.94 -19.51
N ASP A 121 13.49 17.79 -19.06
CA ASP A 121 14.42 17.69 -17.92
C ASP A 121 15.87 18.11 -18.24
N SER A 122 16.27 18.19 -19.51
CA SER A 122 17.57 18.74 -19.91
C SER A 122 17.61 20.27 -20.00
N SER A 123 16.46 20.93 -20.10
CA SER A 123 16.42 22.38 -20.24
C SER A 123 16.59 23.08 -18.88
N THR A 124 17.30 24.22 -18.86
CA THR A 124 17.64 24.98 -17.65
C THR A 124 16.88 26.31 -17.55
N SER A 125 15.94 26.57 -18.46
CA SER A 125 15.18 27.83 -18.54
C SER A 125 14.07 27.94 -17.48
N LYS A 126 13.69 29.17 -17.10
CA LYS A 126 12.53 29.47 -16.25
C LYS A 126 11.19 29.03 -16.88
N TYR A 127 11.14 28.85 -18.20
CA TYR A 127 9.93 28.44 -18.94
C TYR A 127 9.93 26.95 -19.33
N ARG A 128 10.69 26.12 -18.62
CA ARG A 128 10.99 24.76 -19.03
C ARG A 128 9.78 23.86 -19.24
N ARG A 129 8.84 23.73 -18.29
CA ARG A 129 7.63 22.90 -18.49
C ARG A 129 6.57 23.67 -19.29
N ARG A 130 6.37 24.95 -19.00
CA ARG A 130 5.43 25.80 -19.75
C ARG A 130 5.69 25.85 -21.25
N TYR A 131 6.96 25.83 -21.68
CA TYR A 131 7.29 25.78 -23.10
C TYR A 131 6.69 24.53 -23.77
N TRP A 132 6.83 23.36 -23.14
CA TRP A 132 6.26 22.12 -23.69
C TRP A 132 4.73 22.10 -23.61
N VAL A 133 4.14 22.68 -22.57
CA VAL A 133 2.68 22.86 -22.46
C VAL A 133 2.16 23.77 -23.58
N ILE A 134 2.78 24.92 -23.81
CA ILE A 134 2.39 25.88 -24.84
C ILE A 134 2.62 25.29 -26.23
N LEU A 135 3.79 24.67 -26.47
CA LEU A 135 4.10 24.03 -27.75
C LEU A 135 3.09 22.93 -28.09
N ALA A 136 2.81 22.03 -27.14
CA ALA A 136 1.80 20.99 -27.33
C ALA A 136 0.41 21.60 -27.59
N THR A 137 0.05 22.67 -26.89
CA THR A 137 -1.23 23.37 -27.10
C THR A 137 -1.30 24.02 -28.49
N VAL A 138 -0.23 24.66 -28.97
CA VAL A 138 -0.19 25.22 -30.33
C VAL A 138 -0.35 24.13 -31.38
N VAL A 139 0.36 23.01 -31.23
CA VAL A 139 0.21 21.85 -32.14
C VAL A 139 -1.20 21.29 -32.09
N LEU A 140 -1.84 21.20 -30.91
CA LEU A 140 -3.24 20.78 -30.76
C LEU A 140 -4.21 21.73 -31.47
N VAL A 141 -4.03 23.04 -31.31
CA VAL A 141 -4.88 24.04 -31.97
C VAL A 141 -4.75 23.91 -33.49
N VAL A 142 -3.52 23.85 -34.01
CA VAL A 142 -3.29 23.73 -35.45
C VAL A 142 -3.85 22.42 -35.99
N SER A 143 -3.53 21.28 -35.38
CA SER A 143 -4.03 19.97 -35.83
C SER A 143 -5.56 19.86 -35.76
N THR A 144 -6.18 20.35 -34.69
CA THR A 144 -7.65 20.35 -34.56
C THR A 144 -8.32 21.28 -35.59
N LEU A 145 -7.72 22.42 -35.91
CA LEU A 145 -8.21 23.30 -36.99
C LEU A 145 -8.07 22.63 -38.36
N VAL A 146 -6.95 21.96 -38.61
CA VAL A 146 -6.72 21.20 -39.85
C VAL A 146 -7.75 20.09 -40.00
N LEU A 147 -8.12 19.38 -38.92
CA LEU A 147 -9.21 18.40 -38.93
C LEU A 147 -10.57 19.04 -39.21
N ALA A 148 -10.90 20.14 -38.51
CA ALA A 148 -12.19 20.83 -38.64
C ALA A 148 -12.45 21.43 -40.03
N TYR A 149 -11.38 21.74 -40.78
CA TYR A 149 -11.42 22.33 -42.12
C TYR A 149 -10.77 21.44 -43.18
N CYS A 150 -10.61 20.14 -42.95
CA CYS A 150 -9.79 19.27 -43.80
C CYS A 150 -10.22 19.26 -45.28
N GLU A 151 -11.52 19.14 -45.56
CA GLU A 151 -12.07 19.16 -46.93
C GLU A 151 -11.85 20.51 -47.60
N ALA A 152 -12.04 21.62 -46.87
CA ALA A 152 -11.85 22.96 -47.41
C ALA A 152 -10.36 23.25 -47.69
N LEU A 153 -9.47 22.80 -46.80
CA LEU A 153 -8.03 22.89 -46.99
C LEU A 153 -7.57 22.02 -48.15
N ALA A 154 -8.09 20.80 -48.27
CA ALA A 154 -7.78 19.90 -49.38
C ALA A 154 -8.22 20.47 -50.73
N ALA A 155 -9.44 21.02 -50.80
CA ALA A 155 -9.93 21.72 -51.99
C ALA A 155 -8.99 22.88 -52.36
N PHE A 156 -8.65 23.72 -51.37
CA PHE A 156 -7.72 24.84 -51.57
C PHE A 156 -6.35 24.38 -52.10
N PHE A 157 -5.74 23.33 -51.53
CA PHE A 157 -4.46 22.83 -52.00
C PHE A 157 -4.53 22.24 -53.41
N VAL A 158 -5.57 21.44 -53.72
CA VAL A 158 -5.75 20.85 -55.06
C VAL A 158 -5.98 21.94 -56.13
N ASP A 159 -6.74 22.98 -55.78
CA ASP A 159 -6.98 24.14 -56.65
C ASP A 159 -5.71 24.98 -56.87
N LEU A 160 -4.90 25.15 -55.81
CA LEU A 160 -3.62 25.85 -55.89
C LEU A 160 -2.62 25.16 -56.84
N PHE A 161 -2.64 23.83 -56.91
CA PHE A 161 -1.81 23.05 -57.84
C PHE A 161 -2.44 22.86 -59.23
N GLN A 162 -3.56 23.54 -59.54
CA GLN A 162 -4.26 23.52 -60.82
C GLN A 162 -4.62 22.11 -61.31
N VAL A 163 -5.09 21.25 -60.40
CA VAL A 163 -5.38 19.86 -60.72
C VAL A 163 -6.88 19.68 -60.99
N GLY A 164 -7.29 19.95 -62.24
CA GLY A 164 -8.65 19.77 -62.72
C GLY A 164 -9.25 21.04 -63.33
N ALA A 165 -10.27 20.90 -64.17
CA ALA A 165 -10.86 22.02 -64.92
C ALA A 165 -11.95 22.80 -64.15
N GLY A 166 -12.39 22.30 -62.98
CA GLY A 166 -13.42 22.92 -62.14
C GLY A 166 -14.12 21.92 -61.19
N ASP A 167 -15.15 22.37 -60.46
CA ASP A 167 -15.90 21.56 -59.49
C ASP A 167 -16.63 20.33 -60.09
N TRP A 168 -16.87 20.35 -61.41
CA TRP A 168 -17.54 19.27 -62.15
C TRP A 168 -16.59 18.14 -62.59
N ASP A 169 -15.28 18.29 -62.43
CA ASP A 169 -14.29 17.30 -62.84
C ASP A 169 -14.12 16.21 -61.77
N GLU A 170 -14.52 14.98 -62.08
CA GLU A 170 -14.42 13.81 -61.19
C GLU A 170 -12.98 13.54 -60.72
N LYS A 171 -11.98 13.88 -61.56
CA LYS A 171 -10.56 13.75 -61.19
C LYS A 171 -10.16 14.74 -60.11
N ARG A 172 -10.77 15.93 -60.08
CA ARG A 172 -10.56 16.91 -59.01
C ARG A 172 -11.18 16.40 -57.73
N THR A 173 -12.46 16.02 -57.75
CA THR A 173 -13.19 15.55 -56.57
C THR A 173 -12.50 14.35 -55.90
N THR A 174 -12.03 13.38 -56.69
CA THR A 174 -11.28 12.22 -56.18
C THR A 174 -9.95 12.64 -55.53
N ARG A 175 -9.23 13.61 -56.12
CA ARG A 175 -7.98 14.09 -55.54
C ARG A 175 -8.19 14.94 -54.29
N VAL A 176 -9.26 15.75 -54.25
CA VAL A 176 -9.66 16.51 -53.07
C VAL A 176 -9.98 15.54 -51.93
N ALA A 177 -10.77 14.49 -52.18
CA ALA A 177 -11.08 13.47 -51.18
C ALA A 177 -9.80 12.76 -50.67
N ASN A 178 -8.93 12.28 -51.57
CA ASN A 178 -7.67 11.63 -51.17
C ASN A 178 -6.73 12.57 -50.40
N THR A 179 -6.68 13.85 -50.77
CA THR A 179 -5.88 14.86 -50.07
C THR A 179 -6.47 15.16 -48.70
N ALA A 180 -7.81 15.23 -48.59
CA ALA A 180 -8.51 15.43 -47.33
C ALA A 180 -8.26 14.26 -46.36
N ILE A 181 -8.31 13.01 -46.85
CA ILE A 181 -7.96 11.82 -46.07
C ILE A 181 -6.51 11.88 -45.59
N CYS A 182 -5.55 12.21 -46.46
CA CYS A 182 -4.14 12.31 -46.08
C CYS A 182 -3.90 13.38 -45.01
N LEU A 183 -4.49 14.57 -45.22
CA LEU A 183 -4.41 15.70 -44.29
C LEU A 183 -5.08 15.37 -42.95
N ALA A 184 -6.21 14.68 -42.96
CA ALA A 184 -6.90 14.23 -41.77
C ALA A 184 -6.03 13.23 -40.99
N ILE A 185 -5.46 12.21 -41.62
CA ILE A 185 -4.58 11.22 -40.95
C ILE A 185 -3.37 11.90 -40.32
N VAL A 186 -2.68 12.78 -41.06
CA VAL A 186 -1.51 13.50 -40.52
C VAL A 186 -1.89 14.40 -39.34
N ALA A 187 -3.00 15.14 -39.47
CA ALA A 187 -3.49 15.98 -38.38
C ALA A 187 -3.90 15.16 -37.16
N PHE A 188 -4.52 14.00 -37.36
CA PHE A 188 -4.88 13.07 -36.30
C PHE A 188 -3.66 12.59 -35.52
N TYR A 189 -2.61 12.16 -36.22
CA TYR A 189 -1.34 11.77 -35.58
C TYR A 189 -0.71 12.92 -34.80
N LEU A 190 -0.66 14.13 -35.38
CA LEU A 190 -0.12 15.30 -34.69
C LEU A 190 -0.94 15.66 -33.44
N LEU A 191 -2.26 15.53 -33.52
CA LEU A 191 -3.18 15.75 -32.40
C LEU A 191 -2.88 14.77 -31.26
N ASP A 192 -2.77 13.48 -31.56
CA ASP A 192 -2.44 12.40 -30.61
C ASP A 192 -1.10 12.62 -29.89
N PHE A 193 -0.05 12.94 -30.65
CA PHE A 193 1.28 13.25 -30.11
C PHE A 193 1.26 14.48 -29.21
N ALA A 194 0.52 15.51 -29.61
CA ALA A 194 0.40 16.73 -28.83
C ALA A 194 -0.47 16.53 -27.57
N LEU A 195 -1.54 15.73 -27.62
CA LEU A 195 -2.40 15.41 -26.48
C LEU A 195 -1.61 14.65 -25.42
N ASN A 196 -0.93 13.57 -25.82
CA ASN A 196 -0.10 12.78 -24.92
C ASN A 196 1.05 13.60 -24.34
N GLY A 197 1.65 14.47 -25.16
CA GLY A 197 2.69 15.40 -24.72
C GLY A 197 2.19 16.46 -23.73
N LEU A 198 1.00 17.00 -23.96
CA LEU A 198 0.35 17.97 -23.07
C LEU A 198 0.04 17.31 -21.72
N GLN A 199 -0.61 16.15 -21.70
CA GLN A 199 -0.93 15.43 -20.46
C GLN A 199 0.32 15.08 -19.64
N ALA A 200 1.38 14.60 -20.29
CA ALA A 200 2.65 14.34 -19.62
C ALA A 200 3.27 15.61 -19.02
N SER A 201 3.25 16.72 -19.78
CA SER A 201 3.78 18.00 -19.35
C SER A 201 3.00 18.59 -18.17
N LEU A 202 1.67 18.50 -18.18
CA LEU A 202 0.80 18.97 -17.08
C LEU A 202 1.02 18.16 -15.80
N ARG A 203 1.16 16.83 -15.90
CA ARG A 203 1.49 15.98 -14.73
C ARG A 203 2.84 16.34 -14.13
N ASN A 204 3.84 16.59 -14.98
CA ASN A 204 5.16 17.00 -14.54
C ASN A 204 5.14 18.42 -13.92
N LEU A 205 4.35 19.34 -14.46
CA LEU A 205 4.17 20.67 -13.89
C LEU A 205 3.55 20.61 -12.49
N LEU A 206 2.54 19.76 -12.28
CA LEU A 206 1.94 19.54 -10.96
C LEU A 206 2.98 19.04 -9.95
N LEU A 207 3.81 18.07 -10.34
CA LEU A 207 4.87 17.51 -9.50
C LEU A 207 5.93 18.54 -9.12
N ASP A 208 6.24 19.47 -10.03
CA ASP A 208 7.28 20.49 -9.83
C ASP A 208 6.77 21.66 -8.95
N VAL A 209 5.51 22.07 -9.11
CA VAL A 209 4.91 23.21 -8.38
C VAL A 209 4.39 22.80 -7.00
N THR A 210 3.76 21.62 -6.86
CA THR A 210 3.09 21.21 -5.62
C THR A 210 4.10 20.73 -4.56
N PRO A 211 3.99 21.17 -3.30
CA PRO A 211 4.82 20.61 -2.22
C PRO A 211 4.48 19.13 -1.98
N ALA A 212 5.47 18.33 -1.58
CA ALA A 212 5.32 16.87 -1.41
C ALA A 212 4.18 16.47 -0.44
N SER A 213 3.85 17.32 0.53
CA SER A 213 2.74 17.09 1.46
C SER A 213 1.35 17.30 0.84
N GLN A 214 1.24 18.06 -0.24
CA GLN A 214 -0.03 18.32 -0.95
C GLN A 214 -0.11 17.62 -2.32
N LEU A 215 0.91 16.85 -2.70
CA LEU A 215 0.94 16.19 -4.01
C LEU A 215 -0.25 15.25 -4.25
N ASN A 216 -0.70 14.55 -3.20
CA ASN A 216 -1.89 13.70 -3.27
C ASN A 216 -3.16 14.52 -3.54
N ALA A 217 -3.31 15.68 -2.89
CA ALA A 217 -4.43 16.59 -3.13
C ALA A 217 -4.37 17.17 -4.56
N GLY A 218 -3.18 17.51 -5.05
CA GLY A 218 -2.96 17.94 -6.44
C GLY A 218 -3.36 16.86 -7.46
N ASN A 219 -2.92 15.62 -7.26
CA ASN A 219 -3.32 14.50 -8.13
C ASN A 219 -4.83 14.23 -8.09
N ALA A 220 -5.46 14.41 -6.93
CA ALA A 220 -6.92 14.29 -6.80
C ALA A 220 -7.66 15.41 -7.57
N TRP A 221 -7.12 16.64 -7.58
CA TRP A 221 -7.67 17.72 -8.40
C TRP A 221 -7.51 17.47 -9.89
N HIS A 222 -6.36 16.95 -10.35
CA HIS A 222 -6.21 16.49 -11.73
C HIS A 222 -7.25 15.43 -12.11
N GLY A 223 -7.45 14.41 -11.27
CA GLY A 223 -8.47 13.38 -11.50
C GLY A 223 -9.89 13.97 -11.60
N ARG A 224 -10.24 14.90 -10.72
CA ARG A 224 -11.53 15.63 -10.79
C ARG A 224 -11.68 16.43 -12.09
N MET A 225 -10.63 17.10 -12.53
CA MET A 225 -10.63 17.89 -13.76
C MET A 225 -10.77 17.01 -15.01
N THR A 226 -10.14 15.82 -15.04
CA THR A 226 -10.35 14.82 -16.10
C THR A 226 -11.82 14.39 -16.17
N HIS A 227 -12.42 14.02 -15.04
CA HIS A 227 -13.82 13.62 -15.03
C HIS A 227 -14.79 14.74 -15.46
N ALA A 228 -14.56 15.97 -14.98
CA ALA A 228 -15.31 17.14 -15.40
C ALA A 228 -15.17 17.40 -16.91
N GLY A 229 -13.95 17.28 -17.45
CA GLY A 229 -13.70 17.43 -18.88
C GLY A 229 -14.44 16.41 -19.73
N ASN A 230 -14.53 15.15 -19.30
CA ASN A 230 -15.33 14.13 -19.99
C ASN A 230 -16.82 14.48 -20.03
N ILE A 231 -17.39 14.88 -18.90
CA ILE A 231 -18.82 15.24 -18.82
C ILE A 231 -19.13 16.46 -19.68
N ILE A 232 -18.29 17.50 -19.60
CA ILE A 232 -18.47 18.73 -20.39
C ILE A 232 -18.28 18.44 -21.89
N GLY A 233 -17.24 17.68 -22.24
CA GLY A 233 -16.90 17.32 -23.61
C GLY A 233 -18.01 16.53 -24.29
N PHE A 234 -18.39 15.37 -23.75
CA PHE A 234 -19.49 14.56 -24.30
C PHE A 234 -20.85 15.29 -24.21
N GLY A 235 -21.02 16.19 -23.22
CA GLY A 235 -22.18 17.06 -23.12
C GLY A 235 -22.32 18.01 -24.31
N PHE A 236 -21.25 18.71 -24.68
CA PHE A 236 -21.22 19.56 -25.87
C PHE A 236 -21.28 18.75 -27.18
N GLY A 237 -20.71 17.55 -27.20
CA GLY A 237 -20.82 16.61 -28.32
C GLY A 237 -22.26 16.18 -28.59
N PHE A 238 -23.07 15.96 -27.57
CA PHE A 238 -24.49 15.59 -27.72
C PHE A 238 -25.37 16.77 -28.18
N LEU A 239 -25.12 17.98 -27.64
CA LEU A 239 -26.00 19.13 -27.87
C LEU A 239 -26.01 19.57 -29.34
N PRO A 240 -27.18 19.93 -29.91
CA PRO A 240 -27.26 20.45 -31.26
C PRO A 240 -26.72 21.88 -31.31
N LEU A 241 -25.39 22.02 -31.43
CA LEU A 241 -24.69 23.30 -31.44
C LEU A 241 -25.22 24.24 -32.54
N ALA A 242 -25.72 23.70 -33.66
CA ALA A 242 -26.32 24.48 -34.75
C ALA A 242 -27.60 25.26 -34.35
N LYS A 243 -28.30 24.85 -33.28
CA LYS A 243 -29.52 25.52 -32.81
C LYS A 243 -29.23 26.66 -31.82
N LEU A 244 -28.00 26.77 -31.32
CA LEU A 244 -27.61 27.84 -30.40
C LEU A 244 -27.26 29.13 -31.19
N PRO A 245 -27.76 30.30 -30.76
CA PRO A 245 -27.67 31.54 -31.55
C PRO A 245 -26.23 31.99 -31.84
N PHE A 246 -25.31 31.81 -30.89
CA PHE A 246 -23.89 32.17 -31.05
C PHE A 246 -23.15 31.29 -32.10
N PHE A 247 -23.50 30.01 -32.19
CA PHE A 247 -22.82 29.05 -33.06
C PHE A 247 -23.39 28.99 -34.48
N ARG A 248 -24.51 29.67 -34.74
CA ARG A 248 -25.06 29.83 -36.10
C ARG A 248 -24.13 30.65 -36.99
N LEU A 249 -23.38 31.59 -36.42
CA LEU A 249 -22.43 32.45 -37.13
C LEU A 249 -21.21 31.68 -37.66
N LEU A 250 -20.82 30.57 -37.00
CA LEU A 250 -19.66 29.77 -37.40
C LEU A 250 -19.88 28.98 -38.69
N GLY A 251 -21.13 28.76 -39.11
CA GLY A 251 -21.45 27.92 -40.28
C GLY A 251 -20.90 26.48 -40.19
N GLY A 252 -21.11 25.67 -41.23
CA GLY A 252 -20.49 24.34 -41.36
C GLY A 252 -21.08 23.22 -40.48
N THR A 253 -20.39 22.07 -40.50
CA THR A 253 -20.78 20.80 -39.86
C THR A 253 -20.81 20.90 -38.34
N GLN A 254 -21.52 19.97 -37.69
CA GLN A 254 -21.56 19.91 -36.23
C GLN A 254 -20.17 19.64 -35.64
N PHE A 255 -19.41 18.72 -36.24
CA PHE A 255 -18.03 18.41 -35.87
C PHE A 255 -17.14 19.66 -35.86
N ARG A 256 -17.19 20.49 -36.91
CA ARG A 256 -16.41 21.74 -36.99
C ARG A 256 -16.71 22.69 -35.83
N LYS A 257 -18.00 22.86 -35.49
CA LYS A 257 -18.43 23.73 -34.38
C LYS A 257 -17.91 23.21 -33.04
N PHE A 258 -17.96 21.90 -32.83
CA PHE A 258 -17.46 21.26 -31.62
C PHE A 258 -15.94 21.43 -31.49
N CYS A 259 -15.18 21.16 -32.55
CA CYS A 259 -13.72 21.35 -32.56
C CYS A 259 -13.31 22.79 -32.21
N ILE A 260 -13.98 23.81 -32.76
CA ILE A 260 -13.67 25.21 -32.46
C ILE A 260 -14.00 25.55 -31.00
N LEU A 261 -15.11 25.05 -30.47
CA LEU A 261 -15.45 25.21 -29.05
C LEU A 261 -14.38 24.57 -28.15
N CYS A 262 -13.94 23.36 -28.47
CA CYS A 262 -12.88 22.65 -27.74
C CYS A 262 -11.56 23.42 -27.75
N ILE A 263 -11.17 23.98 -28.91
CA ILE A 263 -9.97 24.84 -29.03
C ILE A 263 -10.07 26.05 -28.11
N ILE A 264 -11.20 26.76 -28.11
CA ILE A 264 -11.39 27.96 -27.27
C ILE A 264 -11.23 27.59 -25.79
N ILE A 265 -11.88 26.51 -25.34
CA ILE A 265 -11.80 26.04 -23.95
C ILE A 265 -10.37 25.58 -23.62
N LEU A 266 -9.70 24.85 -24.51
CA LEU A 266 -8.32 24.42 -24.32
C LEU A 266 -7.38 25.60 -24.14
N VAL A 267 -7.44 26.61 -25.02
CA VAL A 267 -6.57 27.79 -24.95
C VAL A 267 -6.81 28.57 -23.66
N ILE A 268 -8.07 28.79 -23.25
CA ILE A 268 -8.39 29.51 -22.01
C ILE A 268 -7.86 28.79 -20.78
N THR A 269 -8.08 27.46 -20.72
CA THR A 269 -7.65 26.65 -19.57
C THR A 269 -6.13 26.57 -19.46
N VAL A 270 -5.43 26.36 -20.59
CA VAL A 270 -3.96 26.37 -20.65
C VAL A 270 -3.39 27.74 -20.30
N TRP A 271 -3.97 28.80 -20.87
CA TRP A 271 -3.57 30.18 -20.56
C TRP A 271 -3.67 30.45 -19.06
N THR A 272 -4.76 30.03 -18.41
CA THR A 272 -4.97 30.24 -16.97
C THR A 272 -3.89 29.56 -16.14
N THR A 273 -3.55 28.30 -16.43
CA THR A 273 -2.48 27.59 -15.71
C THR A 273 -1.10 28.20 -15.99
N CYS A 274 -0.82 28.58 -17.24
CA CYS A 274 0.47 29.18 -17.59
C CYS A 274 0.63 30.61 -17.07
N ALA A 275 -0.44 31.38 -16.92
CA ALA A 275 -0.39 32.75 -16.42
C ALA A 275 -0.26 32.81 -14.89
N LEU A 276 -0.91 31.89 -14.17
CA LEU A 276 -1.00 31.96 -12.70
C LEU A 276 0.13 31.24 -11.94
N HIS A 277 0.82 30.27 -12.55
CA HIS A 277 1.81 29.45 -11.83
C HIS A 277 3.21 29.62 -12.35
N GLU A 278 4.03 30.41 -11.64
CA GLU A 278 5.45 30.56 -11.97
C GLU A 278 6.33 29.36 -11.59
N GLU A 279 7.13 28.87 -12.55
CA GLU A 279 8.15 27.82 -12.33
C GLU A 279 9.44 28.46 -11.77
N GLN A 280 10.11 27.75 -10.86
CA GLN A 280 11.41 28.15 -10.34
C GLN A 280 12.55 27.53 -11.16
N GLU A 281 13.63 28.29 -11.35
CA GLU A 281 14.83 27.84 -12.04
C GLU A 281 15.52 26.71 -11.26
N ARG A 282 15.98 25.67 -11.98
CA ARG A 282 16.67 24.51 -11.39
C ARG A 282 18.18 24.64 -11.59
N GLU A 283 18.95 24.40 -10.54
CA GLU A 283 20.42 24.36 -10.63
C GLU A 283 20.87 23.27 -11.63
N LYS A 284 21.83 23.61 -12.50
CA LYS A 284 22.42 22.72 -13.50
C LYS A 284 23.06 21.50 -12.81
N LYS A 285 22.46 20.31 -12.95
CA LYS A 285 23.16 19.04 -12.72
C LYS A 285 23.78 18.57 -14.04
N SER A 286 25.11 18.49 -14.07
CA SER A 286 25.85 17.90 -15.19
C SER A 286 25.68 16.38 -15.23
N SER A 287 24.77 15.90 -16.08
CA SER A 287 24.87 14.56 -16.63
C SER A 287 24.17 14.54 -17.98
N SER A 288 25.00 14.59 -19.03
CA SER A 288 24.59 14.55 -20.42
C SER A 288 25.32 13.40 -21.11
N GLN A 289 24.87 12.16 -20.86
CA GLN A 289 25.08 11.06 -21.79
C GLN A 289 23.81 10.23 -21.89
N GLY A 290 23.37 9.97 -23.12
CA GLY A 290 22.50 8.85 -23.50
C GLY A 290 21.17 8.63 -22.78
N LYS A 291 20.45 9.67 -22.32
CA LYS A 291 19.17 9.53 -21.57
C LYS A 291 18.21 8.50 -22.17
N PHE A 292 18.03 8.46 -23.50
CA PHE A 292 17.14 7.48 -24.14
C PHE A 292 17.65 6.05 -24.07
N ARG A 293 18.95 5.83 -24.32
CA ARG A 293 19.56 4.51 -24.23
C ARG A 293 19.56 4.02 -22.80
N GLU A 294 19.82 4.89 -21.83
CA GLU A 294 19.76 4.60 -20.41
C GLU A 294 18.32 4.31 -19.94
N ILE A 295 17.33 5.12 -20.34
CA ILE A 295 15.90 4.86 -20.07
C ILE A 295 15.47 3.53 -20.68
N TRP A 296 15.84 3.25 -21.93
CA TRP A 296 15.50 1.99 -22.61
C TRP A 296 16.17 0.78 -21.94
N THR A 297 17.44 0.91 -21.58
CA THR A 297 18.20 -0.17 -20.92
C THR A 297 17.66 -0.42 -19.50
N ASN A 298 17.41 0.64 -18.73
CA ASN A 298 16.79 0.55 -17.41
C ASN A 298 15.36 0.01 -17.47
N THR A 299 14.59 0.37 -18.50
CA THR A 299 13.24 -0.18 -18.72
C THR A 299 13.32 -1.67 -19.08
N LYS A 300 14.24 -2.08 -19.97
CA LYS A 300 14.45 -3.48 -20.32
C LYS A 300 14.85 -4.32 -19.10
N VAL A 301 15.80 -3.83 -18.30
CA VAL A 301 16.23 -4.47 -17.05
C VAL A 301 15.08 -4.53 -16.04
N ALA A 302 14.28 -3.47 -15.90
CA ALA A 302 13.15 -3.44 -14.97
C ALA A 302 11.98 -4.33 -15.39
N VAL A 303 11.69 -4.47 -16.69
CA VAL A 303 10.68 -5.41 -17.21
C VAL A 303 11.10 -6.85 -16.90
N LEU A 304 12.37 -7.20 -17.10
CA LEU A 304 12.87 -8.55 -16.87
C LEU A 304 12.97 -8.90 -15.37
N ASN A 305 13.40 -7.93 -14.55
CA ASN A 305 13.61 -8.11 -13.11
C ASN A 305 12.40 -7.72 -12.26
N LEU A 306 11.22 -7.50 -12.86
CA LEU A 306 10.03 -7.08 -12.13
C LEU A 306 9.58 -8.15 -11.13
N PRO A 307 9.30 -7.81 -9.86
CA PRO A 307 8.80 -8.74 -8.86
C PRO A 307 7.55 -9.50 -9.34
N LYS A 308 7.48 -10.81 -9.04
CA LYS A 308 6.38 -11.71 -9.43
C LYS A 308 4.97 -11.10 -9.17
N PRO A 309 4.68 -10.44 -8.03
CA PRO A 309 3.37 -9.83 -7.77
C PRO A 309 2.97 -8.74 -8.78
N ILE A 310 3.90 -7.83 -9.09
CA ILE A 310 3.65 -6.67 -9.95
C ILE A 310 3.55 -7.11 -11.42
N ARG A 311 4.33 -8.12 -11.81
CA ARG A 311 4.27 -8.73 -13.14
C ARG A 311 2.88 -9.31 -13.43
N ARG A 312 2.25 -9.97 -12.46
CA ARG A 312 0.88 -10.49 -12.59
C ARG A 312 -0.14 -9.37 -12.81
N VAL A 313 -0.01 -8.24 -12.12
CA VAL A 313 -0.88 -7.07 -12.36
C VAL A 313 -0.70 -6.55 -13.79
N CYS A 314 0.53 -6.49 -14.29
CA CYS A 314 0.81 -6.08 -15.68
C CYS A 314 0.20 -7.04 -16.71
N TYR A 315 0.18 -8.36 -16.46
CA TYR A 315 -0.50 -9.31 -17.33
C TYR A 315 -2.01 -9.08 -17.37
N VAL A 316 -2.65 -8.83 -16.23
CA VAL A 316 -4.08 -8.51 -16.22
C VAL A 316 -4.36 -7.22 -17.00
N GLN A 317 -3.51 -6.20 -16.84
CA GLN A 317 -3.62 -4.94 -17.59
C GLN A 317 -3.46 -5.15 -19.08
N PHE A 318 -2.52 -6.00 -19.48
CA PHE A 318 -2.31 -6.33 -20.89
C PHE A 318 -3.60 -6.85 -21.52
N PHE A 319 -4.22 -7.88 -20.93
CA PHE A 319 -5.46 -8.44 -21.45
C PHE A 319 -6.68 -7.54 -21.27
N ALA A 320 -6.74 -6.75 -20.19
CA ALA A 320 -7.82 -5.79 -19.96
C ALA A 320 -7.82 -4.69 -21.04
N PHE A 321 -6.65 -4.13 -21.36
CA PHE A 321 -6.53 -3.07 -22.37
C PHE A 321 -6.69 -3.57 -23.81
N MET A 322 -6.59 -4.88 -24.06
CA MET A 322 -7.06 -5.46 -25.32
C MET A 322 -8.57 -5.29 -25.52
N GLY A 323 -9.35 -5.28 -24.43
CA GLY A 323 -10.79 -5.01 -24.50
C GLY A 323 -11.18 -3.54 -24.39
N TRP A 324 -10.44 -2.75 -23.61
CA TRP A 324 -10.71 -1.31 -23.49
C TRP A 324 -10.44 -0.53 -24.78
N PHE A 325 -9.39 -0.88 -25.52
CA PHE A 325 -9.00 -0.13 -26.71
C PHE A 325 -10.14 -0.07 -27.74
N PRO A 326 -10.76 -1.17 -28.19
CA PRO A 326 -11.86 -1.06 -29.13
C PRO A 326 -13.12 -0.43 -28.55
N PHE A 327 -13.40 -0.65 -27.26
CA PHE A 327 -14.52 0.01 -26.61
C PHE A 327 -14.36 1.54 -26.67
N LEU A 328 -13.19 2.07 -26.31
CA LEU A 328 -12.98 3.52 -26.24
C LEU A 328 -13.13 4.22 -27.60
N PHE A 329 -12.73 3.58 -28.70
CA PHE A 329 -12.70 4.21 -30.03
C PHE A 329 -13.88 3.84 -30.93
N TYR A 330 -14.57 2.72 -30.70
CA TYR A 330 -15.69 2.27 -31.54
C TYR A 330 -17.05 2.31 -30.83
N SER A 331 -17.14 2.74 -29.57
CA SER A 331 -18.42 2.79 -28.84
C SER A 331 -19.46 3.68 -29.53
N THR A 332 -19.10 4.87 -30.01
CA THR A 332 -20.05 5.76 -30.69
C THR A 332 -20.49 5.20 -32.03
N THR A 333 -19.58 4.58 -32.78
CA THR A 333 -19.88 3.85 -34.02
C THR A 333 -20.82 2.67 -33.79
N TYR A 334 -20.64 1.92 -32.69
CA TYR A 334 -21.54 0.83 -32.31
C TYR A 334 -22.98 1.32 -32.06
N VAL A 335 -23.14 2.49 -31.42
CA VAL A 335 -24.47 3.11 -31.27
C VAL A 335 -25.07 3.42 -32.65
N GLY A 336 -24.26 3.95 -33.58
CA GLY A 336 -24.67 4.19 -34.96
C GLY A 336 -25.15 2.93 -35.68
N GLN A 337 -24.41 1.82 -35.58
CA GLN A 337 -24.78 0.52 -36.16
C GLN A 337 -26.09 -0.02 -35.57
N VAL A 338 -26.25 0.03 -34.25
CA VAL A 338 -27.49 -0.41 -33.60
C VAL A 338 -28.67 0.46 -34.01
N MET A 339 -28.47 1.78 -34.13
CA MET A 339 -29.50 2.69 -34.60
C MET A 339 -29.87 2.44 -36.08
N ALA A 340 -28.90 2.12 -36.93
CA ALA A 340 -29.15 1.73 -38.33
C ALA A 340 -30.01 0.45 -38.42
N LEU A 341 -29.74 -0.54 -37.55
CA LEU A 341 -30.54 -1.77 -37.44
C LEU A 341 -31.97 -1.50 -36.96
N GLU A 342 -32.17 -0.57 -36.02
CA GLU A 342 -33.50 -0.19 -35.53
C GLU A 342 -34.34 0.52 -36.60
N LEU A 343 -33.71 1.41 -37.39
CA LEU A 343 -34.40 2.14 -38.46
C LEU A 343 -34.58 1.31 -39.74
N GLY A 344 -33.82 0.22 -39.91
CA GLY A 344 -33.82 -0.58 -41.14
C GLY A 344 -33.24 0.16 -42.36
N ARG A 345 -32.48 1.24 -42.13
CA ARG A 345 -31.83 2.07 -43.16
C ARG A 345 -30.63 2.83 -42.58
N GLU A 346 -29.80 3.38 -43.45
CA GLU A 346 -28.70 4.26 -43.04
C GLU A 346 -29.24 5.47 -42.25
N PRO A 347 -28.77 5.70 -41.00
CA PRO A 347 -29.16 6.83 -40.20
C PRO A 347 -28.44 8.11 -40.64
N ASP A 348 -28.99 9.27 -40.25
CA ASP A 348 -28.27 10.54 -40.41
C ASP A 348 -26.99 10.51 -39.55
N PRO A 349 -25.78 10.71 -40.14
CA PRO A 349 -24.50 10.56 -39.44
C PRO A 349 -24.36 11.53 -38.26
N ASP A 350 -24.92 12.73 -38.36
CA ASP A 350 -24.92 13.71 -37.28
C ASP A 350 -25.81 13.23 -36.12
N LEU A 351 -26.97 12.63 -36.40
CA LEU A 351 -27.85 12.08 -35.38
C LEU A 351 -27.24 10.85 -34.70
N ALA A 352 -26.61 9.97 -35.48
CA ALA A 352 -25.96 8.76 -34.99
C ALA A 352 -24.83 9.11 -34.02
N THR A 353 -23.96 10.03 -34.42
CA THR A 353 -22.83 10.48 -33.62
C THR A 353 -23.30 11.15 -32.34
N ARG A 354 -24.29 12.04 -32.41
CA ARG A 354 -24.86 12.71 -31.22
C ARG A 354 -25.52 11.75 -30.23
N THR A 355 -26.14 10.68 -30.72
CA THR A 355 -26.71 9.64 -29.85
C THR A 355 -25.61 8.80 -29.20
N GLY A 356 -24.49 8.55 -29.91
CA GLY A 356 -23.28 7.98 -29.36
C GLY A 356 -22.64 8.84 -28.26
N GLU A 357 -22.52 10.14 -28.49
CA GLU A 357 -22.05 11.14 -27.52
C GLU A 357 -22.89 11.15 -26.25
N PHE A 358 -24.22 11.05 -26.39
CA PHE A 358 -25.13 10.95 -25.25
C PHE A 358 -24.86 9.67 -24.43
N ALA A 359 -24.59 8.55 -25.10
CA ALA A 359 -24.22 7.31 -24.41
C ALA A 359 -22.88 7.46 -23.66
N MET A 360 -21.88 8.10 -24.27
CA MET A 360 -20.58 8.38 -23.64
C MET A 360 -20.65 9.39 -22.48
N LEU A 361 -21.61 10.33 -22.53
CA LEU A 361 -21.94 11.22 -21.43
C LEU A 361 -22.48 10.42 -20.23
N LEU A 362 -23.45 9.53 -20.44
CA LEU A 362 -23.98 8.68 -19.38
C LEU A 362 -22.90 7.75 -18.80
N TYR A 363 -22.07 7.16 -19.66
CA TYR A 363 -20.88 6.41 -19.27
C TYR A 363 -19.97 7.21 -18.33
N SER A 364 -19.71 8.49 -18.65
CA SER A 364 -18.87 9.36 -17.84
C SER A 364 -19.48 9.69 -16.48
N ILE A 365 -20.80 9.93 -16.43
CA ILE A 365 -21.53 10.19 -15.18
C ILE A 365 -21.50 8.93 -14.30
N VAL A 366 -21.82 7.75 -14.86
CA VAL A 366 -21.79 6.47 -14.14
C VAL A 366 -20.38 6.18 -13.64
N ALA A 367 -19.34 6.44 -14.44
CA ALA A 367 -17.95 6.26 -14.03
C ALA A 367 -17.56 7.16 -12.84
N VAL A 368 -18.04 8.41 -12.80
CA VAL A 368 -17.80 9.31 -11.65
C VAL A 368 -18.52 8.82 -10.40
N ILE A 369 -19.79 8.41 -10.53
CA ILE A 369 -20.56 7.86 -9.40
C ILE A 369 -19.91 6.56 -8.89
N ALA A 370 -19.52 5.65 -9.78
CA ALA A 370 -18.85 4.41 -9.40
C ALA A 370 -17.47 4.68 -8.79
N GLY A 371 -16.70 5.60 -9.37
CA GLY A 371 -15.35 5.99 -8.90
C GLY A 371 -15.36 6.69 -7.55
N THR A 372 -16.48 7.30 -7.16
CA THR A 372 -16.67 7.84 -5.81
C THR A 372 -17.19 6.77 -4.86
N VAL A 373 -18.20 5.96 -5.24
CA VAL A 373 -18.82 4.99 -4.33
C VAL A 373 -17.94 3.76 -4.05
N LEU A 374 -17.29 3.17 -5.06
CA LEU A 374 -16.57 1.90 -4.92
C LEU A 374 -15.36 1.97 -3.96
N PRO A 375 -14.53 3.02 -3.97
CA PRO A 375 -13.46 3.16 -2.98
C PRO A 375 -13.99 3.30 -1.54
N HIS A 376 -15.14 3.95 -1.34
CA HIS A 376 -15.77 4.03 -0.02
C HIS A 376 -16.29 2.67 0.44
N LEU A 377 -16.86 1.87 -0.48
CA LEU A 377 -17.29 0.51 -0.18
C LEU A 377 -16.11 -0.43 0.14
N ALA A 378 -14.98 -0.28 -0.56
CA ALA A 378 -13.76 -1.03 -0.27
C ALA A 378 -13.16 -0.70 1.11
N ASN A 379 -13.40 0.52 1.60
CA ASN A 379 -12.95 0.99 2.91
C ASN A 379 -13.97 0.78 4.05
N ARG A 380 -15.18 0.26 3.76
CA ARG A 380 -16.29 0.19 4.72
C ARG A 380 -16.00 -0.69 5.93
N ASP A 381 -15.09 -1.66 5.80
CA ASP A 381 -14.67 -2.55 6.90
C ASP A 381 -13.55 -1.95 7.76
N ARG A 382 -13.63 -0.64 8.02
CA ARG A 382 -12.71 0.11 8.90
C ARG A 382 -12.63 -0.45 10.33
N ARG A 383 -13.62 -1.27 10.74
CA ARG A 383 -13.63 -2.05 12.00
C ARG A 383 -12.53 -3.12 12.07
N LEU A 384 -12.00 -3.54 10.92
CA LEU A 384 -10.99 -4.58 10.80
C LEU A 384 -9.60 -4.00 10.43
N MET A 385 -9.46 -2.68 10.30
CA MET A 385 -8.17 -2.02 10.06
C MET A 385 -7.45 -1.71 11.37
N ALA A 386 -6.10 -1.73 11.37
CA ALA A 386 -5.29 -1.46 12.56
C ALA A 386 -5.55 -0.02 13.05
N HIS A 387 -5.67 0.20 14.36
CA HIS A 387 -5.54 1.58 14.84
C HIS A 387 -4.07 1.92 14.97
N LYS A 388 -3.81 3.20 14.78
CA LYS A 388 -2.46 3.76 14.82
C LYS A 388 -1.77 3.60 16.18
N ASP A 389 -2.54 3.24 17.20
CA ASP A 389 -2.12 3.08 18.60
C ASP A 389 -1.80 1.61 18.96
N ASP A 390 -2.00 0.66 18.04
CA ASP A 390 -1.69 -0.75 18.27
C ASP A 390 -0.16 -0.94 18.19
N VAL A 391 0.54 -0.83 19.33
CA VAL A 391 2.02 -0.89 19.41
C VAL A 391 2.56 -2.33 19.33
N ASP A 392 1.74 -3.35 19.62
CA ASP A 392 2.13 -4.78 19.64
C ASP A 392 1.00 -5.74 19.20
N GLU A 393 1.36 -6.94 18.70
CA GLU A 393 0.40 -7.96 18.22
C GLU A 393 -0.54 -8.45 19.34
N ASP A 394 -0.07 -8.48 20.59
CA ASP A 394 -0.87 -8.89 21.74
C ASP A 394 -1.95 -7.86 22.12
N ALA A 395 -1.66 -6.57 21.94
CA ALA A 395 -2.65 -5.49 22.13
C ALA A 395 -3.74 -5.58 21.05
N GLU A 396 -3.35 -5.86 19.81
CA GLU A 396 -4.29 -6.11 18.71
C GLU A 396 -5.21 -7.30 19.01
N LEU A 397 -4.66 -8.45 19.42
CA LEU A 397 -5.43 -9.66 19.70
C LEU A 397 -6.43 -9.45 20.86
N THR A 398 -6.03 -8.73 21.89
CA THR A 398 -6.88 -8.40 23.04
C THR A 398 -8.06 -7.51 22.62
N ARG A 399 -7.82 -6.53 21.74
CA ARG A 399 -8.87 -5.70 21.18
C ARG A 399 -9.84 -6.49 20.30
N ILE A 400 -9.34 -7.39 19.47
CA ILE A 400 -10.16 -8.28 18.64
C ILE A 400 -11.07 -9.14 19.55
N LYS A 401 -10.51 -9.74 20.61
CA LYS A 401 -11.28 -10.48 21.63
C LYS A 401 -12.39 -9.64 22.25
N ASN A 402 -12.10 -8.39 22.64
CA ASN A 402 -13.09 -7.49 23.23
C ASN A 402 -14.20 -7.14 22.23
N THR A 403 -13.86 -6.92 20.96
CA THR A 403 -14.81 -6.60 19.88
C THR A 403 -15.77 -7.77 19.63
N VAL A 404 -15.26 -9.00 19.55
CA VAL A 404 -16.08 -10.21 19.37
C VAL A 404 -17.03 -10.42 20.55
N ARG A 405 -16.54 -10.19 21.79
CA ARG A 405 -17.38 -10.27 23.01
C ARG A 405 -18.54 -9.26 22.97
N GLN A 406 -18.25 -8.00 22.58
CA GLN A 406 -19.28 -6.96 22.45
C GLN A 406 -20.34 -7.34 21.40
N TRP A 407 -19.92 -7.81 20.22
CA TRP A 407 -20.87 -8.22 19.17
C TRP A 407 -21.72 -9.42 19.58
N LYS A 408 -21.14 -10.36 20.34
CA LYS A 408 -21.90 -11.48 20.90
C LYS A 408 -22.93 -11.01 21.92
N ALA A 409 -22.58 -10.07 22.80
CA ALA A 409 -23.50 -9.50 23.77
C ALA A 409 -24.66 -8.75 23.08
N GLU A 410 -24.36 -8.01 22.00
CA GLU A 410 -25.35 -7.31 21.20
C GLU A 410 -26.25 -8.28 20.40
N ALA A 411 -25.67 -9.33 19.81
CA ALA A 411 -26.42 -10.37 19.12
C ALA A 411 -27.33 -11.15 20.08
N ALA A 412 -26.85 -11.44 21.30
CA ALA A 412 -27.63 -12.08 22.36
C ALA A 412 -28.80 -11.18 22.84
N ARG A 413 -28.57 -9.87 23.02
CA ARG A 413 -29.64 -8.89 23.32
C ARG A 413 -30.73 -8.86 22.25
N ASN A 414 -30.35 -9.06 20.99
CA ASN A 414 -31.25 -9.04 19.85
C ASN A 414 -31.81 -10.43 19.45
N GLY A 415 -31.52 -11.48 20.22
CA GLY A 415 -31.97 -12.85 19.94
C GLY A 415 -31.45 -13.45 18.63
N LYS A 416 -30.33 -12.95 18.09
CA LYS A 416 -29.74 -13.40 16.81
C LYS A 416 -28.41 -14.11 17.04
N PRO A 417 -28.05 -15.10 16.20
CA PRO A 417 -26.72 -15.71 16.25
C PRO A 417 -25.64 -14.72 15.81
N LEU A 418 -24.44 -14.84 16.38
CA LEU A 418 -23.28 -14.02 16.00
C LEU A 418 -22.92 -14.26 14.53
N ARG A 419 -23.17 -13.26 13.69
CA ARG A 419 -22.75 -13.24 12.28
C ARG A 419 -21.51 -12.37 12.13
N LEU A 420 -20.45 -12.97 11.62
CA LEU A 420 -19.22 -12.25 11.28
C LEU A 420 -19.43 -11.41 9.99
N PRO A 421 -18.75 -10.27 9.85
CA PRO A 421 -18.82 -9.46 8.65
C PRO A 421 -18.30 -10.25 7.45
N MET A 422 -19.08 -10.23 6.37
CA MET A 422 -18.67 -10.74 5.06
C MET A 422 -17.82 -9.68 4.36
N MET A 423 -16.72 -10.08 3.72
CA MET A 423 -15.85 -9.20 2.93
C MET A 423 -16.00 -9.42 1.41
N PRO A 424 -17.12 -9.02 0.79
CA PRO A 424 -17.26 -9.13 -0.66
C PRO A 424 -16.38 -8.11 -1.40
N PHE A 425 -16.16 -6.92 -0.80
CA PHE A 425 -15.54 -5.76 -1.44
C PHE A 425 -14.02 -5.66 -1.22
N LEU A 426 -13.31 -6.79 -1.34
CA LEU A 426 -11.84 -6.77 -1.40
C LEU A 426 -11.39 -6.18 -2.74
N LEU A 427 -10.26 -5.46 -2.75
CA LEU A 427 -9.78 -4.73 -3.93
C LEU A 427 -9.61 -5.64 -5.16
N ARG A 428 -9.07 -6.85 -4.96
CA ARG A 428 -8.96 -7.87 -6.00
C ARG A 428 -10.32 -8.42 -6.46
N ASN A 429 -11.29 -8.58 -5.55
CA ASN A 429 -12.64 -9.04 -5.90
C ASN A 429 -13.40 -7.99 -6.69
N ILE A 430 -13.29 -6.72 -6.32
CA ILE A 430 -13.87 -5.59 -7.07
C ILE A 430 -13.28 -5.55 -8.48
N TRP A 431 -11.95 -5.67 -8.59
CA TRP A 431 -11.29 -5.65 -9.89
C TRP A 431 -11.67 -6.85 -10.77
N THR A 432 -11.68 -8.06 -10.21
CA THR A 432 -12.11 -9.26 -10.94
C THR A 432 -13.59 -9.16 -11.33
N GLY A 433 -14.45 -8.67 -10.44
CA GLY A 433 -15.86 -8.45 -10.69
C GLY A 433 -16.12 -7.46 -11.82
N ALA A 434 -15.35 -6.36 -11.88
CA ALA A 434 -15.42 -5.39 -12.96
C ALA A 434 -14.99 -5.97 -14.31
N LEU A 435 -13.94 -6.79 -14.35
CA LEU A 435 -13.51 -7.46 -15.58
C LEU A 435 -14.56 -8.46 -16.08
N LEU A 436 -15.15 -9.24 -15.17
CA LEU A 436 -16.25 -10.14 -15.50
C LEU A 436 -17.49 -9.38 -15.96
N TRP A 437 -17.83 -8.26 -15.31
CA TRP A 437 -18.94 -7.40 -15.70
C TRP A 437 -18.72 -6.82 -17.09
N PHE A 438 -17.52 -6.34 -17.40
CA PHE A 438 -17.15 -5.89 -18.74
C PHE A 438 -17.30 -7.00 -19.79
N SER A 439 -16.82 -8.22 -19.50
CA SER A 439 -17.00 -9.38 -20.39
C SER A 439 -18.47 -9.71 -20.62
N VAL A 440 -19.30 -9.70 -19.58
CA VAL A 440 -20.73 -9.98 -19.69
C VAL A 440 -21.43 -8.91 -20.54
N LEU A 441 -21.12 -7.62 -20.33
CA LEU A 441 -21.68 -6.53 -21.09
C LEU A 441 -21.28 -6.59 -22.57
N THR A 442 -20.00 -6.84 -22.87
CA THR A 442 -19.52 -6.90 -24.26
C THR A 442 -20.02 -8.15 -24.99
N LEU A 443 -20.18 -9.27 -24.30
CA LEU A 443 -20.82 -10.47 -24.85
C LEU A 443 -22.34 -10.33 -24.98
N SER A 444 -23.00 -9.47 -24.19
CA SER A 444 -24.45 -9.25 -24.32
C SER A 444 -24.84 -8.52 -25.60
N THR A 445 -23.87 -7.97 -26.35
CA THR A 445 -24.06 -7.38 -27.70
C THR A 445 -24.68 -8.33 -28.74
N PHE A 446 -24.86 -9.62 -28.45
CA PHE A 446 -25.71 -10.52 -29.25
C PHE A 446 -27.21 -10.20 -29.14
N PHE A 447 -27.64 -9.64 -28.01
CA PHE A 447 -29.06 -9.50 -27.64
C PHE A 447 -29.47 -8.04 -27.35
N VAL A 448 -28.50 -7.13 -27.28
CA VAL A 448 -28.75 -5.72 -26.97
C VAL A 448 -29.49 -5.07 -28.14
N LYS A 449 -30.69 -4.58 -27.84
CA LYS A 449 -31.46 -3.72 -28.76
C LYS A 449 -31.09 -2.25 -28.58
N THR A 450 -30.81 -1.82 -27.34
CA THR A 450 -30.48 -0.41 -27.02
C THR A 450 -29.02 -0.25 -26.57
N ALA A 451 -28.18 0.32 -27.44
CA ALA A 451 -26.74 0.47 -27.18
C ALA A 451 -26.41 1.44 -26.01
N THR A 452 -27.26 2.43 -25.74
CA THR A 452 -27.04 3.48 -24.73
C THR A 452 -26.89 2.93 -23.31
N VAL A 453 -27.76 1.99 -22.91
CA VAL A 453 -27.72 1.39 -21.56
C VAL A 453 -26.47 0.53 -21.39
N PHE A 454 -26.11 -0.22 -22.43
CA PHE A 454 -24.88 -1.02 -22.46
C PHE A 454 -23.65 -0.13 -22.20
N ILE A 455 -23.48 0.96 -22.97
CA ILE A 455 -22.33 1.87 -22.83
C ILE A 455 -22.31 2.53 -21.45
N ALA A 456 -23.46 2.98 -20.94
CA ALA A 456 -23.56 3.60 -19.63
C ALA A 456 -23.09 2.65 -18.49
N LEU A 457 -23.49 1.37 -18.55
CA LEU A 457 -23.11 0.36 -17.55
C LEU A 457 -21.62 0.02 -17.57
N VAL A 458 -20.96 0.13 -18.72
CA VAL A 458 -19.49 -0.03 -18.83
C VAL A 458 -18.75 1.04 -18.03
N GLY A 459 -19.39 2.18 -17.73
CA GLY A 459 -18.82 3.24 -16.89
C GLY A 459 -18.38 2.74 -15.51
N VAL A 460 -19.08 1.76 -14.95
CA VAL A 460 -18.70 1.12 -13.67
C VAL A 460 -17.35 0.40 -13.81
N CYS A 461 -17.14 -0.31 -14.92
CA CYS A 461 -15.89 -1.01 -15.20
C CYS A 461 -14.73 -0.04 -15.36
N TRP A 462 -14.96 1.12 -16.01
CA TRP A 462 -13.93 2.12 -16.25
C TRP A 462 -13.42 2.74 -14.94
N ALA A 463 -14.35 3.06 -14.04
CA ALA A 463 -14.00 3.57 -12.71
C ALA A 463 -13.04 2.62 -11.96
N VAL A 464 -13.30 1.31 -12.04
CA VAL A 464 -12.44 0.30 -11.42
C VAL A 464 -11.10 0.17 -12.15
N ALA A 465 -11.09 0.22 -13.48
CA ALA A 465 -9.88 0.13 -14.30
C ALA A 465 -8.90 1.30 -14.03
N MET A 466 -9.40 2.50 -13.76
CA MET A 466 -8.58 3.68 -13.47
C MET A 466 -8.05 3.72 -12.03
N TRP A 467 -8.63 2.96 -11.09
CA TRP A 467 -8.30 3.04 -9.67
C TRP A 467 -7.63 1.77 -9.11
N ALA A 468 -8.30 0.62 -9.23
CA ALA A 468 -7.91 -0.60 -8.53
C ALA A 468 -6.48 -1.08 -8.86
N PRO A 469 -6.01 -1.07 -10.13
CA PRO A 469 -4.67 -1.51 -10.47
C PRO A 469 -3.57 -0.67 -9.82
N PHE A 470 -3.73 0.66 -9.85
CA PHE A 470 -2.78 1.58 -9.23
C PHE A 470 -2.75 1.41 -7.71
N ALA A 471 -3.93 1.24 -7.08
CA ALA A 471 -4.02 0.98 -5.65
C ALA A 471 -3.30 -0.33 -5.27
N ILE A 472 -3.50 -1.42 -6.03
CA ILE A 472 -2.82 -2.71 -5.82
C ILE A 472 -1.29 -2.57 -5.98
N ILE A 473 -0.83 -1.92 -7.06
CA ILE A 473 0.61 -1.74 -7.32
C ILE A 473 1.26 -0.93 -6.19
N MET A 474 0.63 0.17 -5.76
CA MET A 474 1.18 1.02 -4.70
C MET A 474 1.29 0.28 -3.37
N GLU A 475 0.31 -0.56 -3.05
CA GLU A 475 0.31 -1.33 -1.81
C GLU A 475 1.37 -2.44 -1.82
N LEU A 476 1.50 -3.16 -2.94
CA LEU A 476 2.54 -4.17 -3.13
C LEU A 476 3.94 -3.54 -3.14
N LEU A 477 4.08 -2.33 -3.71
CA LEU A 477 5.35 -1.60 -3.71
C LEU A 477 5.75 -1.21 -2.28
N LYS A 478 4.79 -0.80 -1.45
CA LYS A 478 5.03 -0.50 -0.04
C LYS A 478 5.53 -1.74 0.72
N GLU A 479 4.88 -2.89 0.55
CA GLU A 479 5.31 -4.16 1.15
C GLU A 479 6.74 -4.54 0.73
N LEU A 480 7.06 -4.39 -0.56
CA LEU A 480 8.41 -4.66 -1.07
C LEU A 480 9.45 -3.68 -0.51
N SER A 481 9.11 -2.40 -0.34
CA SER A 481 10.00 -1.42 0.27
C SER A 481 10.24 -1.70 1.74
N GLU A 482 9.21 -2.07 2.50
CA GLU A 482 9.31 -2.45 3.91
C GLU A 482 10.14 -3.72 4.09
N ASN A 483 9.88 -4.75 3.28
CA ASN A 483 10.67 -6.00 3.29
C ASN A 483 12.13 -5.76 2.92
N ASN A 484 12.42 -4.86 1.98
CA ASN A 484 13.79 -4.50 1.64
C ASN A 484 14.48 -3.71 2.77
N GLN A 485 13.74 -2.85 3.48
CA GLN A 485 14.25 -2.16 4.67
C GLN A 485 14.55 -3.15 5.79
N LEU A 486 13.62 -4.07 6.09
CA LEU A 486 13.80 -5.17 7.03
C LEU A 486 14.99 -6.05 6.65
N SER A 487 15.15 -6.46 5.39
CA SER A 487 16.29 -7.28 4.95
C SER A 487 17.65 -6.56 5.02
N ASN A 488 17.67 -5.21 4.90
CA ASN A 488 18.87 -4.41 5.09
C ASN A 488 19.15 -4.14 6.57
N ASP A 489 18.11 -4.07 7.41
CA ASP A 489 18.24 -4.04 8.87
C ASP A 489 18.50 -5.43 9.47
N ASP A 490 18.23 -6.52 8.75
CA ASP A 490 18.59 -7.91 9.13
C ASP A 490 20.07 -8.21 8.89
N ARG A 491 20.80 -7.26 8.26
CA ARG A 491 22.27 -7.18 8.37
C ARG A 491 22.74 -6.51 9.66
N ARG A 492 21.83 -6.03 10.50
CA ARG A 492 22.06 -5.79 11.92
C ARG A 492 21.55 -7.02 12.68
N PRO A 493 22.24 -7.47 13.73
CA PRO A 493 21.80 -8.64 14.48
C PRO A 493 20.43 -8.33 15.11
N LEU A 494 19.40 -8.95 14.55
CA LEU A 494 18.02 -8.88 15.00
C LEU A 494 17.93 -9.09 16.51
N HIS A 495 17.26 -8.16 17.16
CA HIS A 495 16.70 -8.36 18.48
C HIS A 495 15.89 -9.66 18.51
N SER A 496 16.25 -10.57 19.42
CA SER A 496 15.49 -11.77 19.73
C SER A 496 14.08 -11.39 20.20
N ARG A 497 13.09 -11.43 19.31
CA ARG A 497 11.68 -11.50 19.69
C ARG A 497 11.40 -12.94 20.10
N THR A 498 11.44 -13.21 21.40
CA THR A 498 11.00 -14.47 21.98
C THR A 498 9.47 -14.51 22.00
N HIS A 499 8.85 -15.03 20.95
CA HIS A 499 7.50 -15.59 21.05
C HIS A 499 7.60 -17.01 21.61
N SER A 500 6.82 -17.21 22.67
CA SER A 500 6.73 -18.39 23.51
C SER A 500 6.14 -19.58 22.75
N THR A 501 6.88 -20.67 22.63
CA THR A 501 6.30 -22.01 22.57
C THR A 501 7.12 -22.88 23.52
N PRO A 502 6.52 -23.54 24.52
CA PRO A 502 7.26 -24.45 25.38
C PRO A 502 7.81 -25.57 24.51
N GLY A 503 9.13 -25.79 24.58
CA GLY A 503 9.81 -26.84 23.83
C GLY A 503 9.27 -28.21 24.21
N LEU A 504 8.39 -28.76 23.39
CA LEU A 504 7.95 -30.14 23.50
C LEU A 504 9.12 -31.03 23.07
N ARG A 505 9.59 -31.88 23.99
CA ARG A 505 10.50 -32.98 23.71
C ARG A 505 9.97 -33.77 22.51
N SER A 506 10.84 -34.01 21.52
CA SER A 506 10.59 -34.96 20.43
C SER A 506 10.37 -36.35 21.03
N VAL A 507 9.11 -36.74 21.19
CA VAL A 507 8.69 -38.11 21.52
C VAL A 507 8.20 -38.75 20.23
N ARG A 508 8.75 -39.94 19.94
CA ARG A 508 8.42 -40.79 18.79
C ARG A 508 6.90 -40.92 18.60
N SER A 509 6.47 -40.78 17.34
CA SER A 509 5.07 -40.94 16.90
C SER A 509 4.55 -42.34 17.16
N SER A 510 3.47 -42.46 17.92
CA SER A 510 2.60 -43.63 17.97
C SER A 510 1.27 -43.29 17.28
N GLU A 511 0.75 -44.27 16.54
CA GLU A 511 -0.19 -44.18 15.41
C GLU A 511 -1.66 -43.85 15.78
N ARG A 512 -1.93 -43.26 16.96
CA ARG A 512 -3.30 -42.97 17.41
C ARG A 512 -3.41 -41.64 18.16
N GLN A 513 -3.43 -40.53 17.43
CA GLN A 513 -3.98 -39.24 17.90
C GLN A 513 -4.49 -38.38 16.72
N PRO A 514 -5.52 -37.55 16.93
CA PRO A 514 -6.38 -37.03 15.87
C PRO A 514 -5.74 -35.87 15.08
N LEU A 515 -5.99 -35.85 13.77
CA LEU A 515 -5.42 -34.93 12.79
C LEU A 515 -5.90 -33.47 12.99
N LEU A 516 -5.12 -32.65 13.70
CA LEU A 516 -5.22 -31.19 13.58
C LEU A 516 -4.39 -30.71 12.38
N ARG A 517 -5.13 -30.28 11.37
CA ARG A 517 -4.72 -29.90 10.02
C ARG A 517 -3.93 -28.59 10.00
N ARG A 518 -2.64 -28.64 10.31
CA ARG A 518 -1.69 -27.55 9.99
C ARG A 518 -1.03 -27.77 8.62
N ARG A 519 -1.85 -27.90 7.57
CA ARG A 519 -1.36 -28.10 6.20
C ARG A 519 -2.20 -27.30 5.20
N SER A 520 -1.80 -26.05 4.98
CA SER A 520 -1.79 -25.35 3.69
C SER A 520 -1.46 -23.86 3.87
N LEU A 521 -0.19 -23.49 4.01
CA LEU A 521 0.26 -22.10 3.78
C LEU A 521 1.77 -21.92 3.50
N GLU A 522 2.55 -23.01 3.36
CA GLU A 522 3.98 -22.94 3.00
C GLU A 522 4.29 -23.33 1.54
N GLU A 523 3.29 -23.49 0.68
CA GLU A 523 3.52 -23.90 -0.73
C GLU A 523 3.80 -22.74 -1.70
N PHE A 524 4.25 -21.58 -1.20
CA PHE A 524 4.77 -20.50 -2.07
C PHE A 524 6.15 -19.98 -1.64
N GLY A 525 6.85 -20.69 -0.75
CA GLY A 525 8.19 -20.32 -0.26
C GLY A 525 9.37 -21.06 -0.88
N ASN A 526 9.17 -22.19 -1.54
CA ASN A 526 10.27 -23.00 -2.10
C ASN A 526 10.45 -22.79 -3.60
N ASP A 527 11.11 -21.68 -3.94
CA ASP A 527 11.96 -21.53 -5.13
C ASP A 527 13.15 -20.60 -4.72
N ALA A 528 13.79 -20.93 -3.59
CA ALA A 528 14.96 -20.21 -3.09
C ALA A 528 16.27 -20.92 -3.48
N ASN A 529 16.32 -21.44 -4.70
CA ASN A 529 17.55 -21.81 -5.40
C ASN A 529 17.50 -21.18 -6.80
N ASP A 530 17.61 -19.86 -6.87
CA ASP A 530 18.15 -19.20 -8.06
C ASP A 530 18.69 -17.81 -7.71
N GLU A 531 20.00 -17.68 -7.93
CA GLU A 531 20.85 -16.49 -8.02
C GLU A 531 20.67 -15.35 -7.01
N SER A 532 21.64 -15.28 -6.11
CA SER A 532 22.06 -14.10 -5.36
C SER A 532 22.58 -13.00 -6.29
N SER A 533 21.67 -12.22 -6.88
CA SER A 533 22.01 -10.90 -7.43
C SER A 533 21.57 -9.80 -6.46
N PRO A 534 22.40 -8.77 -6.20
CA PRO A 534 22.02 -7.64 -5.37
C PRO A 534 20.88 -6.90 -6.07
N ARG A 535 19.64 -7.10 -5.61
CA ARG A 535 18.47 -6.39 -6.12
C ARG A 535 18.61 -4.92 -5.72
N THR A 536 19.04 -4.09 -6.66
CA THR A 536 18.91 -2.64 -6.54
C THR A 536 17.44 -2.31 -6.27
N PRO A 537 17.12 -1.40 -5.34
CA PRO A 537 15.75 -0.99 -5.11
C PRO A 537 15.22 -0.38 -6.41
N VAL A 538 14.34 -1.10 -7.10
CA VAL A 538 13.72 -0.61 -8.32
C VAL A 538 12.88 0.61 -7.93
N ALA A 539 13.25 1.78 -8.44
CA ALA A 539 12.53 3.01 -8.17
C ALA A 539 11.06 2.85 -8.58
N GLY A 540 10.12 3.26 -7.73
CA GLY A 540 8.68 3.16 -7.99
C GLY A 540 8.24 3.78 -9.32
N GLY A 541 8.95 4.82 -9.78
CA GLY A 541 8.73 5.42 -11.10
C GLY A 541 9.03 4.48 -12.27
N THR A 542 10.04 3.62 -12.16
CA THR A 542 10.37 2.62 -13.19
C THR A 542 9.28 1.56 -13.27
N ILE A 543 8.77 1.11 -12.12
CA ILE A 543 7.65 0.16 -12.05
C ILE A 543 6.38 0.75 -12.67
N LEU A 544 6.09 2.02 -12.37
CA LEU A 544 4.95 2.73 -12.97
C LEU A 544 5.12 2.89 -14.50
N GLY A 545 6.35 3.11 -14.97
CA GLY A 545 6.69 3.10 -16.39
C GLY A 545 6.44 1.74 -17.07
N VAL A 546 6.81 0.63 -16.42
CA VAL A 546 6.52 -0.74 -16.91
C VAL A 546 5.02 -1.01 -16.94
N HIS A 547 4.27 -0.54 -15.96
CA HIS A 547 2.81 -0.63 -15.97
C HIS A 547 2.18 0.12 -17.15
N ASN A 548 2.64 1.35 -17.42
CA ASN A 548 2.18 2.11 -18.59
C ASN A 548 2.51 1.39 -19.91
N LEU A 549 3.69 0.76 -20.00
CA LEU A 549 4.06 -0.08 -21.14
C LEU A 549 3.09 -1.26 -21.32
N ALA A 550 2.67 -1.91 -20.22
CA ALA A 550 1.71 -3.01 -20.24
C ALA A 550 0.29 -2.59 -20.66
N ILE A 551 -0.05 -1.30 -20.53
CA ILE A 551 -1.32 -0.71 -20.99
C ILE A 551 -1.28 -0.41 -22.49
N VAL A 552 -0.14 0.06 -23.00
CA VAL A 552 0.03 0.54 -24.37
C VAL A 552 0.34 -0.58 -25.36
N MET A 553 1.20 -1.53 -24.98
CA MET A 553 1.62 -2.65 -25.86
C MET A 553 0.49 -3.50 -26.45
N PRO A 554 -0.58 -3.87 -25.72
CA PRO A 554 -1.66 -4.67 -26.27
C PRO A 554 -2.42 -3.96 -27.39
N GLN A 555 -2.44 -2.63 -27.38
CA GLN A 555 -3.20 -1.83 -28.35
C GLN A 555 -2.66 -2.03 -29.78
N PHE A 556 -1.35 -2.26 -29.94
CA PHE A 556 -0.74 -2.61 -31.23
C PHE A 556 -1.27 -3.93 -31.78
N VAL A 557 -1.36 -4.95 -30.92
CA VAL A 557 -1.89 -6.27 -31.29
C VAL A 557 -3.37 -6.14 -31.65
N VAL A 558 -4.13 -5.40 -30.84
CA VAL A 558 -5.56 -5.25 -31.04
C VAL A 558 -5.89 -4.43 -32.28
N ALA A 559 -5.15 -3.38 -32.62
CA ALA A 559 -5.35 -2.63 -33.86
C ALA A 559 -5.28 -3.54 -35.10
N VAL A 560 -4.29 -4.44 -35.14
CA VAL A 560 -4.13 -5.43 -36.22
C VAL A 560 -5.27 -6.46 -36.21
N VAL A 561 -5.60 -7.01 -35.05
CA VAL A 561 -6.69 -8.00 -34.91
C VAL A 561 -8.04 -7.39 -35.29
N THR A 562 -8.32 -6.18 -34.84
CA THR A 562 -9.52 -5.40 -35.18
C THR A 562 -9.63 -5.17 -36.68
N SER A 563 -8.53 -4.79 -37.35
CA SER A 563 -8.49 -4.65 -38.81
C SER A 563 -8.82 -5.98 -39.53
N ILE A 564 -8.31 -7.11 -39.02
CA ILE A 564 -8.64 -8.45 -39.55
C ILE A 564 -10.12 -8.79 -39.29
N ILE A 565 -10.66 -8.49 -38.11
CA ILE A 565 -12.07 -8.76 -37.78
C ILE A 565 -12.98 -7.95 -38.69
N PHE A 566 -12.73 -6.66 -38.91
CA PHE A 566 -13.50 -5.85 -39.86
C PHE A 566 -13.46 -6.43 -41.27
N ARG A 567 -12.29 -6.90 -41.72
CA ARG A 567 -12.15 -7.55 -43.02
C ARG A 567 -12.97 -8.84 -43.13
N ILE A 568 -13.07 -9.62 -42.07
CA ILE A 568 -13.83 -10.89 -42.08
C ILE A 568 -15.33 -10.66 -41.91
N ALA A 569 -15.72 -9.76 -40.99
CA ALA A 569 -17.11 -9.53 -40.62
C ALA A 569 -17.87 -8.70 -41.66
N ASP A 570 -17.21 -7.69 -42.23
CA ASP A 570 -17.86 -6.73 -43.15
C ASP A 570 -17.31 -6.81 -44.58
N GLY A 571 -16.29 -7.64 -44.84
CA GLY A 571 -15.67 -7.75 -46.18
C GLY A 571 -16.49 -8.52 -47.22
N ASN A 572 -17.57 -9.21 -46.81
CA ASN A 572 -18.41 -10.04 -47.70
C ASN A 572 -19.90 -9.65 -47.68
N THR A 573 -20.29 -8.59 -46.97
CA THR A 573 -21.70 -8.21 -46.80
C THR A 573 -22.14 -7.28 -47.92
N VAL A 574 -22.61 -7.85 -49.03
CA VAL A 574 -23.49 -7.14 -49.98
C VAL A 574 -24.91 -7.31 -49.44
N VAL A 575 -25.41 -6.34 -48.70
CA VAL A 575 -26.80 -6.37 -48.19
C VAL A 575 -27.72 -5.92 -49.33
N GLU A 576 -28.75 -6.72 -49.64
CA GLU A 576 -29.80 -6.33 -50.60
C GLU A 576 -30.47 -5.03 -50.10
N GLY A 577 -30.16 -3.91 -50.77
CA GLY A 577 -30.70 -2.58 -50.46
C GLY A 577 -29.77 -1.61 -49.72
N GLY A 578 -28.51 -2.01 -49.42
CA GLY A 578 -27.47 -1.10 -48.92
C GLY A 578 -26.45 -0.78 -50.02
N ASP A 579 -26.06 0.49 -50.15
CA ASP A 579 -24.97 0.87 -51.06
C ASP A 579 -23.61 0.50 -50.44
N GLU A 580 -22.61 0.20 -51.28
CA GLU A 580 -21.24 -0.10 -50.82
C GLU A 580 -20.61 1.07 -50.00
N SER A 581 -21.22 2.25 -50.07
CA SER A 581 -20.89 3.47 -49.33
C SER A 581 -21.54 3.63 -47.95
N ASP A 582 -22.44 2.74 -47.54
CA ASP A 582 -23.13 2.86 -46.24
C ASP A 582 -22.13 2.75 -45.08
N ALA A 583 -22.15 3.69 -44.14
CA ALA A 583 -21.20 3.77 -43.04
C ALA A 583 -21.59 2.87 -41.86
N TYR A 584 -22.89 2.63 -41.62
CA TYR A 584 -23.39 1.90 -40.45
C TYR A 584 -24.28 0.71 -40.79
N PHE A 585 -25.13 0.83 -41.81
CA PHE A 585 -26.13 -0.18 -42.14
C PHE A 585 -25.49 -1.45 -42.71
N GLY A 586 -25.98 -2.62 -42.30
CA GLY A 586 -25.47 -3.92 -42.75
C GLY A 586 -24.14 -4.37 -42.15
N LYS A 587 -23.41 -3.51 -41.45
CA LYS A 587 -22.10 -3.80 -40.84
C LYS A 587 -22.23 -4.29 -39.40
N ASN A 588 -21.47 -5.34 -39.06
CA ASN A 588 -21.47 -5.96 -37.74
C ASN A 588 -20.05 -6.11 -37.15
N GLY A 589 -19.01 -5.63 -37.84
CA GLY A 589 -17.63 -5.77 -37.39
C GLY A 589 -17.38 -5.17 -36.02
N VAL A 590 -17.93 -3.99 -35.70
CA VAL A 590 -17.70 -3.35 -34.39
C VAL A 590 -18.21 -4.24 -33.26
N ALA A 591 -19.39 -4.85 -33.42
CA ALA A 591 -19.92 -5.78 -32.42
C ALA A 591 -18.99 -6.98 -32.18
N TRP A 592 -18.43 -7.56 -33.25
CA TRP A 592 -17.46 -8.66 -33.14
C TRP A 592 -16.15 -8.25 -32.47
N VAL A 593 -15.67 -7.05 -32.77
CA VAL A 593 -14.47 -6.48 -32.14
C VAL A 593 -14.71 -6.28 -30.63
N LEU A 594 -15.87 -5.75 -30.23
CA LEU A 594 -16.23 -5.59 -28.81
C LEU A 594 -16.29 -6.95 -28.09
N ARG A 595 -16.85 -7.98 -28.74
CA ARG A 595 -16.91 -9.35 -28.19
C ARG A 595 -15.52 -9.97 -28.03
N PHE A 596 -14.64 -9.80 -29.01
CA PHE A 596 -13.24 -10.21 -28.90
C PHE A 596 -12.58 -9.55 -27.68
N GLY A 597 -12.80 -8.24 -27.51
CA GLY A 597 -12.38 -7.51 -26.33
C GLY A 597 -12.90 -8.13 -25.02
N GLY A 598 -14.18 -8.53 -24.98
CA GLY A 598 -14.80 -9.21 -23.85
C GLY A 598 -14.18 -10.57 -23.51
N VAL A 599 -13.75 -11.34 -24.52
CA VAL A 599 -13.03 -12.60 -24.31
C VAL A 599 -11.62 -12.33 -23.75
N CYS A 600 -10.92 -11.32 -24.26
CA CYS A 600 -9.62 -10.92 -23.71
C CYS A 600 -9.74 -10.47 -22.24
N THR A 601 -10.75 -9.67 -21.89
CA THR A 601 -10.96 -9.25 -20.49
C THR A 601 -11.33 -10.43 -19.58
N LEU A 602 -11.99 -11.47 -20.12
CA LEU A 602 -12.30 -12.69 -19.36
C LEU A 602 -11.02 -13.45 -18.99
N VAL A 603 -10.07 -13.56 -19.93
CA VAL A 603 -8.72 -14.08 -19.64
C VAL A 603 -8.04 -13.22 -18.57
N GLY A 604 -8.14 -11.89 -18.69
CA GLY A 604 -7.68 -10.95 -17.68
C GLY A 604 -8.29 -11.21 -16.29
N ALA A 605 -9.59 -11.52 -16.21
CA ALA A 605 -10.28 -11.83 -14.95
C ALA A 605 -9.76 -13.13 -14.30
N VAL A 606 -9.43 -14.15 -15.11
CA VAL A 606 -8.80 -15.39 -14.61
C VAL A 606 -7.42 -15.10 -14.05
N ILE A 607 -6.60 -14.32 -14.76
CA ILE A 607 -5.26 -13.93 -14.31
C ILE A 607 -5.34 -13.04 -13.05
N ALA A 608 -6.37 -12.20 -12.93
CA ALA A 608 -6.58 -11.36 -11.74
C ALA A 608 -6.73 -12.19 -10.45
N ARG A 609 -7.24 -13.42 -10.54
CA ARG A 609 -7.29 -14.35 -9.39
C ARG A 609 -5.93 -14.88 -9.00
N MET A 610 -4.97 -14.93 -9.92
CA MET A 610 -3.58 -15.32 -9.65
C MET A 610 -2.78 -14.19 -9.00
N VAL A 611 -3.27 -12.95 -9.01
CA VAL A 611 -2.63 -11.84 -8.30
C VAL A 611 -2.69 -12.10 -6.79
N PRO A 612 -1.56 -12.02 -6.07
CA PRO A 612 -1.54 -12.24 -4.63
C PRO A 612 -2.39 -11.17 -3.93
N PRO A 613 -3.04 -11.52 -2.80
CA PRO A 613 -3.80 -10.55 -2.01
C PRO A 613 -2.87 -9.42 -1.53
N THR A 614 -3.39 -8.20 -1.47
CA THR A 614 -2.64 -7.05 -0.96
C THR A 614 -2.37 -7.17 0.55
N PRO A 615 -1.38 -6.46 1.11
CA PRO A 615 -1.10 -6.45 2.54
C PRO A 615 -2.33 -6.20 3.44
N THR A 616 -3.17 -5.24 3.10
CA THR A 616 -4.43 -4.94 3.79
C THR A 616 -5.41 -6.10 3.65
N GLU A 617 -5.54 -6.69 2.46
CA GLU A 617 -6.38 -7.89 2.27
C GLU A 617 -5.87 -9.07 3.11
N LYS A 618 -4.54 -9.27 3.20
CA LYS A 618 -3.93 -10.29 4.08
C LYS A 618 -4.22 -10.00 5.55
N ALA A 619 -4.04 -8.76 6.00
CA ALA A 619 -4.28 -8.35 7.39
C ALA A 619 -5.77 -8.50 7.77
N MET A 620 -6.68 -8.08 6.89
CA MET A 620 -8.12 -8.23 7.08
C MET A 620 -8.52 -9.72 7.15
N ARG A 621 -7.98 -10.56 6.26
CA ARG A 621 -8.23 -12.01 6.28
C ARG A 621 -7.68 -12.69 7.53
N ARG A 622 -6.48 -12.30 8.00
CA ARG A 622 -5.90 -12.78 9.27
C ARG A 622 -6.85 -12.48 10.42
N ARG A 623 -7.29 -11.22 10.55
CA ARG A 623 -8.19 -10.78 11.61
C ARG A 623 -9.56 -11.47 11.59
N LEU A 624 -10.11 -11.72 10.40
CA LEU A 624 -11.32 -12.54 10.29
C LEU A 624 -11.11 -13.98 10.73
N GLY A 625 -9.94 -14.56 10.43
CA GLY A 625 -9.54 -15.88 10.93
C GLY A 625 -9.53 -15.90 12.45
N ASP A 626 -8.82 -14.96 13.07
CA ASP A 626 -8.75 -14.83 14.53
C ASP A 626 -10.15 -14.68 15.16
N MET A 627 -11.05 -13.91 14.53
CA MET A 627 -12.44 -13.77 14.98
C MET A 627 -13.27 -15.05 14.84
N ARG A 628 -13.01 -15.87 13.82
CA ARG A 628 -13.68 -17.18 13.64
C ARG A 628 -13.21 -18.16 14.70
N ASP A 629 -11.91 -18.25 14.93
CA ASP A 629 -11.32 -19.13 15.93
C ASP A 629 -11.86 -18.77 17.33
N LEU A 630 -11.93 -17.48 17.67
CA LEU A 630 -12.53 -17.02 18.92
C LEU A 630 -14.02 -17.36 19.05
N LYS A 631 -14.77 -17.30 17.94
CA LYS A 631 -16.18 -17.71 17.94
C LYS A 631 -16.30 -19.21 18.22
N GLU A 632 -15.50 -20.03 17.56
CA GLU A 632 -15.49 -21.49 17.73
C GLU A 632 -15.06 -21.88 19.15
N GLU A 633 -13.99 -21.28 19.69
CA GLU A 633 -13.56 -21.48 21.08
C GLU A 633 -14.71 -21.17 22.05
N MET A 634 -15.36 -20.02 21.89
CA MET A 634 -16.47 -19.63 22.78
C MET A 634 -17.69 -20.54 22.65
N GLU A 635 -18.03 -21.01 21.45
CA GLU A 635 -19.12 -21.98 21.25
C GLU A 635 -18.78 -23.33 21.89
N TYR A 636 -17.52 -23.76 21.78
CA TYR A 636 -17.00 -24.96 22.44
C TYR A 636 -17.09 -24.87 23.97
N TYR A 637 -16.64 -23.75 24.57
CA TYR A 637 -16.77 -23.52 26.02
C TYR A 637 -18.23 -23.52 26.48
N VAL A 638 -19.12 -22.89 25.72
CA VAL A 638 -20.56 -22.88 26.05
C VAL A 638 -21.12 -24.30 26.02
N LEU A 639 -20.82 -25.09 25.00
CA LEU A 639 -21.31 -26.47 24.88
C LEU A 639 -20.75 -27.41 25.96
N GLN A 640 -19.51 -27.21 26.39
CA GLN A 640 -18.87 -28.07 27.40
C GLN A 640 -19.27 -27.70 28.84
N PHE A 641 -19.50 -26.41 29.13
CA PHE A 641 -19.81 -25.94 30.49
C PHE A 641 -21.30 -25.73 30.78
N LEU A 642 -22.18 -25.60 29.76
CA LEU A 642 -23.64 -25.55 30.00
C LEU A 642 -24.17 -26.75 30.79
N PRO A 643 -23.78 -28.01 30.45
CA PRO A 643 -24.25 -29.18 31.18
C PRO A 643 -23.77 -29.20 32.64
N ALA A 644 -22.53 -28.75 32.89
CA ALA A 644 -21.94 -28.66 34.23
C ALA A 644 -22.63 -27.59 35.10
N LEU A 645 -23.00 -26.44 34.51
CA LEU A 645 -23.76 -25.39 35.19
C LEU A 645 -25.20 -25.81 35.49
N HIS A 646 -25.85 -26.55 34.59
CA HIS A 646 -27.17 -27.13 34.86
C HIS A 646 -27.12 -28.19 35.97
N GLN A 647 -26.04 -28.98 36.08
CA GLN A 647 -25.85 -29.90 37.21
C GLN A 647 -25.61 -29.16 38.54
N LEU A 648 -24.89 -28.04 38.53
CA LEU A 648 -24.67 -27.23 39.74
C LEU A 648 -25.95 -26.48 40.19
N GLN A 649 -26.80 -26.02 39.26
CA GLN A 649 -28.10 -25.44 39.61
C GLN A 649 -29.12 -26.49 40.07
N GLY A 650 -28.99 -27.75 39.65
CA GLY A 650 -29.80 -28.86 40.15
C GLY A 650 -29.48 -29.27 41.60
N SER A 651 -28.29 -28.91 42.11
CA SER A 651 -27.81 -29.31 43.44
C SER A 651 -28.00 -28.24 44.53
N SER A 652 -28.60 -27.08 44.22
CA SER A 652 -28.80 -25.97 45.18
C SER A 652 -30.17 -26.03 45.90
N ARG A 653 -30.62 -27.24 46.23
CA ARG A 653 -31.75 -27.47 47.15
C ARG A 653 -31.31 -28.50 48.18
N HIS A 654 -30.47 -28.11 49.13
CA HIS A 654 -30.42 -28.59 50.52
C HIS A 654 -29.14 -28.08 51.19
N LEU A 655 -29.27 -27.02 51.98
CA LEU A 655 -28.29 -26.59 52.98
C LEU A 655 -29.09 -26.17 54.22
N PRO A 656 -28.92 -26.83 55.38
CA PRO A 656 -29.16 -26.20 56.66
C PRO A 656 -27.86 -25.58 57.18
N ALA A 657 -28.01 -24.42 57.81
CA ALA A 657 -26.96 -23.70 58.51
C ALA A 657 -26.58 -24.39 59.83
N VAL A 658 -25.29 -24.58 60.10
CA VAL A 658 -24.75 -24.73 61.47
C VAL A 658 -23.35 -24.11 61.51
N TYR A 659 -23.17 -23.29 62.54
CA TYR A 659 -21.96 -22.58 62.94
C TYR A 659 -20.99 -23.49 63.73
N ALA A 660 -19.73 -23.07 63.78
CA ALA A 660 -18.77 -23.22 64.89
C ALA A 660 -17.82 -24.44 64.95
N ASP A 661 -16.57 -24.06 65.29
CA ASP A 661 -15.53 -24.74 66.07
C ASP A 661 -14.56 -25.76 65.43
N ALA A 662 -13.33 -25.25 65.24
CA ALA A 662 -12.06 -25.61 65.92
C ALA A 662 -11.56 -27.07 66.01
N GLU A 663 -10.21 -27.18 65.94
CA GLU A 663 -9.32 -28.29 66.39
C GLU A 663 -9.38 -29.59 65.56
N GLU A 664 -8.37 -30.45 65.42
CA GLU A 664 -6.91 -30.54 65.65
C GLU A 664 -6.51 -31.88 64.96
N VAL A 665 -5.27 -31.98 64.46
CA VAL A 665 -4.32 -33.10 64.65
C VAL A 665 -4.62 -34.55 64.14
N ASP A 666 -3.67 -35.00 63.31
CA ASP A 666 -3.00 -36.32 63.19
C ASP A 666 -3.50 -37.59 62.45
N GLU A 667 -2.50 -38.12 61.73
CA GLU A 667 -1.99 -39.50 61.61
C GLU A 667 -2.77 -40.66 60.93
N ASP A 668 -2.19 -41.06 59.79
CA ASP A 668 -1.49 -42.34 59.59
C ASP A 668 -2.20 -43.54 58.91
N SER A 669 -1.33 -44.37 58.31
CA SER A 669 -1.48 -45.70 57.70
C SER A 669 -1.95 -45.75 56.23
N GLY A 670 -1.34 -46.51 55.31
CA GLY A 670 -0.24 -47.45 55.38
C GLY A 670 -0.35 -48.52 54.28
N SER A 671 0.64 -48.55 53.37
CA SER A 671 1.25 -49.78 52.77
C SER A 671 0.47 -50.67 51.76
N ARG A 672 1.06 -50.92 50.56
CA ARG A 672 1.82 -52.16 50.19
C ARG A 672 1.95 -52.41 48.66
N LEU A 673 3.22 -52.58 48.28
CA LEU A 673 3.87 -53.57 47.37
C LEU A 673 3.37 -53.88 45.95
N GLY A 674 4.34 -53.92 45.02
CA GLY A 674 4.25 -54.71 43.78
C GLY A 674 5.44 -54.58 42.81
N ASN A 675 6.59 -55.17 43.17
CA ASN A 675 7.80 -55.36 42.33
C ASN A 675 7.53 -56.07 40.98
N ARG A 676 8.26 -55.71 39.91
CA ARG A 676 8.94 -56.66 38.98
C ARG A 676 9.99 -55.98 38.08
N LYS A 677 11.19 -56.59 38.06
CA LYS A 677 12.40 -56.28 37.27
C LYS A 677 12.36 -56.90 35.84
N PRO A 678 13.30 -56.53 34.93
CA PRO A 678 13.23 -56.81 33.49
C PRO A 678 14.11 -58.02 33.05
N PRO A 679 14.00 -58.50 31.79
CA PRO A 679 15.05 -59.28 31.11
C PRO A 679 15.69 -58.44 29.97
N LEU A 680 17.02 -58.29 29.91
CA LEU A 680 18.07 -59.18 29.36
C LEU A 680 18.29 -59.07 27.84
N ALA A 681 19.58 -59.06 27.50
CA ALA A 681 20.21 -58.62 26.25
C ALA A 681 20.27 -59.68 25.13
N PHE A 682 20.45 -59.22 23.89
CA PHE A 682 21.11 -59.97 22.80
C PHE A 682 21.80 -58.99 21.83
N GLY A 683 23.00 -59.35 21.35
CA GLY A 683 23.88 -58.48 20.56
C GLY A 683 24.11 -58.91 19.10
N ARG A 684 25.01 -58.15 18.44
CA ARG A 684 25.54 -58.24 17.04
C ARG A 684 24.51 -57.90 15.95
N ASP A 685 24.81 -57.24 14.83
CA ASP A 685 26.05 -57.16 14.06
C ASP A 685 26.09 -55.95 13.09
N ARG A 686 27.27 -55.75 12.49
CA ARG A 686 27.75 -54.73 11.53
C ARG A 686 26.83 -54.38 10.34
N ARG A 687 26.81 -53.09 9.95
CA ARG A 687 27.35 -52.58 8.66
C ARG A 687 27.15 -51.05 8.50
N LYS A 688 28.24 -50.33 8.21
CA LYS A 688 28.24 -48.97 7.62
C LYS A 688 28.00 -49.05 6.11
N PRO A 689 27.62 -47.93 5.47
CA PRO A 689 28.37 -47.52 4.29
C PRO A 689 28.94 -46.11 4.42
N ASP A 690 30.14 -45.99 3.88
CA ASP A 690 30.91 -44.78 3.63
C ASP A 690 30.23 -43.85 2.61
N TYR A 691 30.36 -42.55 2.82
CA TYR A 691 30.71 -41.63 1.74
C TYR A 691 31.76 -40.65 2.27
N LYS A 692 32.98 -40.82 1.78
CA LYS A 692 34.12 -39.90 1.96
C LYS A 692 34.07 -38.79 0.91
N ASN A 693 34.28 -37.58 1.40
CA ASN A 693 35.13 -36.49 0.92
C ASN A 693 34.96 -35.92 -0.49
N PHE A 694 34.83 -34.59 -0.56
CA PHE A 694 35.48 -33.58 -1.43
C PHE A 694 34.65 -32.29 -1.16
N ASP A 695 35.13 -31.15 -0.63
CA ASP A 695 36.42 -30.50 -0.69
C ASP A 695 36.67 -29.63 0.56
N GLU A 696 37.82 -29.87 1.20
CA GLU A 696 38.52 -28.91 2.05
C GLU A 696 39.19 -27.86 1.16
N LYS A 697 38.65 -26.63 1.06
CA LYS A 697 39.43 -25.50 0.51
C LYS A 697 38.99 -24.06 0.89
N HIS A 698 38.22 -23.88 1.97
CA HIS A 698 37.89 -22.53 2.47
C HIS A 698 37.97 -22.36 4.00
N ALA A 699 38.64 -23.28 4.72
CA ALA A 699 38.78 -23.20 6.17
C ALA A 699 40.17 -22.70 6.60
N GLN A 700 40.56 -21.49 6.19
CA GLN A 700 41.70 -20.80 6.82
C GLN A 700 41.37 -19.32 7.08
N SER A 701 41.57 -18.93 8.35
CA SER A 701 41.38 -17.61 8.97
C SER A 701 39.99 -17.30 9.55
N GLN A 702 39.50 -18.15 10.46
CA GLN A 702 38.73 -17.70 11.64
C GLN A 702 39.21 -18.51 12.84
N ALA A 703 39.77 -17.83 13.84
CA ALA A 703 40.19 -18.47 15.09
C ALA A 703 38.99 -19.21 15.71
N ARG A 704 39.09 -20.54 15.85
CA ARG A 704 38.12 -21.36 16.58
C ARG A 704 38.09 -20.87 18.03
N VAL A 705 37.04 -20.13 18.40
CA VAL A 705 36.75 -19.82 19.80
C VAL A 705 36.42 -21.15 20.50
N ASP A 706 37.18 -21.51 21.53
CA ASP A 706 36.96 -22.73 22.30
C ASP A 706 35.79 -22.53 23.29
N TYR A 707 34.59 -22.97 22.88
CA TYR A 707 33.35 -22.85 23.64
C TYR A 707 33.27 -23.74 24.89
N SER A 708 34.27 -24.63 25.11
CA SER A 708 34.30 -25.53 26.28
C SER A 708 34.54 -24.77 27.60
N THR A 709 35.34 -23.71 27.55
CA THR A 709 35.65 -22.83 28.69
C THR A 709 34.45 -21.99 29.17
N MET A 710 33.47 -21.73 28.29
CA MET A 710 32.30 -20.90 28.60
C MET A 710 31.24 -21.63 29.45
N ARG A 711 31.30 -22.96 29.52
CA ARG A 711 30.40 -23.81 30.30
C ARG A 711 30.76 -23.85 31.79
N ALA A 712 32.03 -23.62 32.16
CA ALA A 712 32.46 -23.72 33.55
C ALA A 712 31.75 -22.67 34.43
N PRO A 713 31.15 -23.07 35.58
CA PRO A 713 30.57 -22.12 36.53
C PRO A 713 31.69 -21.22 37.06
N ASN A 714 31.60 -19.92 36.82
CA ASN A 714 32.57 -18.97 37.36
C ASN A 714 32.18 -18.67 38.82
N PRO A 715 33.02 -18.98 39.83
CA PRO A 715 32.72 -18.71 41.24
C PRO A 715 32.45 -17.22 41.51
N MET A 716 33.03 -16.33 40.69
CA MET A 716 32.85 -14.88 40.77
C MET A 716 31.37 -14.44 40.69
N PHE A 717 30.51 -15.19 40.00
CA PHE A 717 29.08 -14.85 39.91
C PHE A 717 28.33 -15.08 41.21
N ALA A 718 28.58 -16.22 41.85
CA ALA A 718 27.98 -16.51 43.15
C ALA A 718 28.58 -15.63 44.23
N GLU A 719 29.90 -15.38 44.19
CA GLU A 719 30.56 -14.46 45.12
C GLU A 719 29.99 -13.04 45.07
N HIS A 720 29.77 -12.50 43.86
CA HIS A 720 29.15 -11.18 43.69
C HIS A 720 27.72 -11.13 44.24
N LEU A 721 26.89 -12.14 43.96
CA LEU A 721 25.52 -12.19 44.47
C LEU A 721 25.47 -12.41 46.00
N ASN A 722 26.32 -13.28 46.54
CA ASN A 722 26.43 -13.52 47.98
C ASN A 722 26.94 -12.27 48.71
N HIS A 723 27.83 -11.49 48.10
CA HIS A 723 28.26 -10.20 48.67
C HIS A 723 27.13 -9.16 48.68
N LEU A 724 26.30 -9.13 47.63
CA LEU A 724 25.12 -8.24 47.58
C LEU A 724 24.01 -8.65 48.57
N PHE A 725 23.86 -9.96 48.81
CA PHE A 725 22.85 -10.54 49.68
C PHE A 725 23.50 -11.53 50.66
N PRO A 726 24.16 -11.04 51.73
CA PRO A 726 24.95 -11.88 52.64
C PRO A 726 24.15 -12.96 53.38
N GLU A 727 22.83 -12.78 53.52
CA GLU A 727 21.92 -13.76 54.13
C GLU A 727 21.53 -14.89 53.16
N LEU A 728 21.88 -14.79 51.86
CA LEU A 728 21.50 -15.73 50.81
C LEU A 728 22.73 -16.40 50.21
N GLN A 729 22.70 -17.74 50.08
CA GLN A 729 23.76 -18.50 49.42
C GLN A 729 23.31 -18.97 48.03
N PHE A 730 23.76 -18.27 46.98
CA PHE A 730 23.39 -18.58 45.60
C PHE A 730 24.17 -19.78 45.05
N PRO A 731 23.50 -20.82 44.52
CA PRO A 731 24.16 -21.89 43.79
C PRO A 731 24.91 -21.35 42.56
N LEU A 732 26.09 -21.90 42.28
CA LEU A 732 26.96 -21.47 41.16
C LEU A 732 26.23 -21.45 39.81
N GLU A 733 25.36 -22.44 39.58
CA GLU A 733 24.60 -22.57 38.34
C GLU A 733 23.46 -21.53 38.22
N LEU A 734 22.81 -21.23 39.34
CA LEU A 734 21.76 -20.20 39.40
C LEU A 734 22.38 -18.82 39.19
N ALA A 735 23.48 -18.51 39.88
CA ALA A 735 24.21 -17.25 39.73
C ALA A 735 24.69 -17.03 38.29
N ARG A 736 25.21 -18.07 37.64
CA ARG A 736 25.60 -18.05 36.23
C ARG A 736 24.42 -17.73 35.31
N ARG A 737 23.27 -18.36 35.52
CA ARG A 737 22.05 -18.12 34.73
C ARG A 737 21.52 -16.70 34.93
N ILE A 738 21.51 -16.18 36.17
CA ILE A 738 21.07 -14.82 36.51
C ILE A 738 21.92 -13.76 35.82
N LEU A 739 23.25 -13.94 35.82
CA LEU A 739 24.22 -12.94 35.33
C LEU A 739 24.64 -13.14 33.87
N THR A 740 24.01 -14.07 33.13
CA THR A 740 24.24 -14.25 31.69
C THR A 740 23.03 -13.75 30.89
N HIS A 741 23.23 -12.70 30.09
CA HIS A 741 22.21 -12.16 29.21
C HIS A 741 22.12 -12.97 27.90
N ALA A 742 20.94 -13.00 27.28
CA ALA A 742 20.68 -13.74 26.04
C ALA A 742 21.56 -13.31 24.85
N SER A 743 22.11 -12.10 24.87
CA SER A 743 23.00 -11.60 23.81
C SER A 743 24.42 -12.18 23.85
N HIS A 744 24.82 -12.85 24.93
CA HIS A 744 26.17 -13.39 25.08
C HIS A 744 26.27 -14.83 24.50
N PRO A 745 27.39 -15.23 23.85
CA PRO A 745 27.55 -16.58 23.29
C PRO A 745 27.34 -17.73 24.30
N ALA A 746 27.67 -17.50 25.58
CA ALA A 746 27.45 -18.46 26.66
C ALA A 746 25.96 -18.70 27.02
N ALA A 747 25.03 -17.94 26.45
CA ALA A 747 23.59 -18.08 26.69
C ALA A 747 23.04 -19.46 26.28
N ILE A 748 23.71 -20.17 25.38
CA ILE A 748 23.38 -21.56 24.98
C ILE A 748 23.34 -22.50 26.20
N TYR A 749 24.16 -22.22 27.22
CA TYR A 749 24.19 -23.02 28.44
C TYR A 749 23.16 -22.56 29.48
N GLY A 750 22.31 -21.58 29.17
CA GLY A 750 21.33 -21.00 30.08
C GLY A 750 21.61 -19.53 30.35
N HIS A 751 20.55 -18.73 30.30
CA HIS A 751 20.56 -17.27 30.44
C HIS A 751 19.39 -16.80 31.32
N ASN A 752 19.35 -15.51 31.58
CA ASN A 752 18.51 -14.90 32.62
C ASN A 752 17.06 -14.61 32.22
N ALA A 753 16.62 -14.90 30.99
CA ALA A 753 15.33 -14.43 30.49
C ALA A 753 14.12 -15.01 31.24
N GLY A 754 14.12 -16.31 31.54
CA GLY A 754 13.04 -16.95 32.31
C GLY A 754 12.95 -16.40 33.74
N LEU A 755 14.09 -16.23 34.39
CA LEU A 755 14.18 -15.64 35.72
C LEU A 755 13.74 -14.17 35.71
N SER A 756 14.14 -13.41 34.69
CA SER A 756 13.73 -12.01 34.50
C SER A 756 12.23 -11.87 34.32
N PHE A 757 11.62 -12.75 33.52
CA PHE A 757 10.18 -12.80 33.30
C PHE A 757 9.38 -13.07 34.59
N MET A 758 9.86 -13.99 35.42
CA MET A 758 9.25 -14.27 36.72
C MET A 758 9.46 -13.11 37.69
N GLY A 759 10.69 -12.62 37.82
CA GLY A 759 11.01 -11.55 38.75
C GLY A 759 10.28 -10.24 38.44
N ARG A 760 10.05 -9.91 37.16
CA ARG A 760 9.18 -8.76 36.80
C ARG A 760 7.79 -8.88 37.39
N ARG A 761 7.16 -10.05 37.28
CA ARG A 761 5.82 -10.27 37.85
C ARG A 761 5.83 -10.20 39.37
N VAL A 762 6.87 -10.75 39.99
CA VAL A 762 7.05 -10.73 41.44
C VAL A 762 7.19 -9.29 41.95
N ILE A 763 8.06 -8.50 41.34
CA ILE A 763 8.28 -7.08 41.71
C ILE A 763 7.01 -6.25 41.41
N SER A 764 6.34 -6.47 40.28
CA SER A 764 5.07 -5.81 39.97
C SER A 764 3.99 -6.15 40.99
N ALA A 765 3.83 -7.42 41.37
CA ALA A 765 2.84 -7.84 42.35
C ALA A 765 3.10 -7.20 43.73
N TYR A 766 4.36 -7.14 44.18
CA TYR A 766 4.70 -6.48 45.45
C TYR A 766 4.50 -4.97 45.41
N LEU A 767 4.79 -4.32 44.28
CA LEU A 767 4.52 -2.90 44.11
C LEU A 767 3.01 -2.61 44.06
N TYR A 768 2.21 -3.46 43.40
CA TYR A 768 0.76 -3.35 43.41
C TYR A 768 0.19 -3.49 44.82
N LEU A 769 0.68 -4.46 45.60
CA LEU A 769 0.26 -4.64 46.99
C LEU A 769 0.58 -3.39 47.82
N LEU A 770 1.79 -2.86 47.70
CA LEU A 770 2.23 -1.65 48.41
C LEU A 770 1.38 -0.42 48.03
N LEU A 771 1.13 -0.21 46.73
CA LEU A 771 0.30 0.90 46.25
C LEU A 771 -1.16 0.75 46.68
N SER A 772 -1.68 -0.48 46.69
CA SER A 772 -3.06 -0.75 47.12
C SER A 772 -3.28 -0.56 48.62
N SER A 773 -2.22 -0.66 49.43
CA SER A 773 -2.26 -0.38 50.87
C SER A 773 -1.98 1.08 51.22
N SER A 774 -1.66 1.93 50.23
CA SER A 774 -1.32 3.33 50.46
C SER A 774 -2.56 4.19 50.77
N PRO A 775 -2.56 5.00 51.84
CA PRO A 775 -3.61 5.98 52.09
C PRO A 775 -3.61 7.16 51.09
N HIS A 776 -2.56 7.31 50.29
CA HIS A 776 -2.41 8.39 49.32
C HIS A 776 -2.96 8.07 47.91
N LEU A 777 -3.46 6.85 47.69
CA LEU A 777 -4.03 6.43 46.41
C LEU A 777 -5.37 7.13 46.13
N LYS A 778 -5.46 7.88 45.01
CA LYS A 778 -6.70 8.56 44.60
C LYS A 778 -7.48 7.71 43.58
N PRO A 779 -8.82 7.82 43.51
CA PRO A 779 -9.63 7.12 42.51
C PRO A 779 -9.31 7.51 41.04
N SER A 780 -8.62 8.63 40.82
CA SER A 780 -8.17 9.10 39.51
C SER A 780 -6.83 8.51 39.07
N ASP A 781 -6.11 7.82 39.96
CA ASP A 781 -4.75 7.37 39.69
C ASP A 781 -4.76 6.03 38.94
N ASP A 782 -4.05 5.99 37.80
CA ASP A 782 -3.86 4.76 37.03
C ASP A 782 -2.69 3.95 37.61
N LEU A 783 -3.03 2.97 38.45
CA LEU A 783 -2.07 2.05 39.07
C LEU A 783 -1.22 1.30 38.04
N GLU A 784 -1.78 0.94 36.88
CA GLU A 784 -1.06 0.19 35.85
C GLU A 784 0.01 1.07 35.19
N ALA A 785 -0.35 2.33 34.91
CA ALA A 785 0.61 3.31 34.40
C ALA A 785 1.73 3.62 35.41
N ILE A 786 1.39 3.81 36.69
CA ILE A 786 2.37 4.07 37.76
C ILE A 786 3.35 2.91 37.91
N VAL A 787 2.85 1.66 37.94
CA VAL A 787 3.70 0.46 38.05
C VAL A 787 4.57 0.29 36.80
N ALA A 788 4.02 0.47 35.60
CA ALA A 788 4.77 0.34 34.34
C ALA A 788 5.89 1.38 34.21
N GLN A 789 5.65 2.61 34.67
CA GLN A 789 6.65 3.69 34.68
C GLN A 789 7.73 3.45 35.75
N THR A 790 7.32 3.06 36.95
CA THR A 790 8.22 2.81 38.09
C THR A 790 9.14 1.61 37.84
N LEU A 791 8.61 0.54 37.26
CA LEU A 791 9.35 -0.71 36.97
C LEU A 791 9.85 -0.79 35.53
N ASN A 792 9.98 0.36 34.86
CA ASN A 792 10.57 0.41 33.53
C ASN A 792 11.99 -0.19 33.57
N THR A 793 12.31 -1.06 32.62
CA THR A 793 13.59 -1.76 32.53
C THR A 793 14.80 -0.83 32.62
N TYR A 794 14.72 0.33 31.98
CA TYR A 794 15.82 1.29 31.97
C TYR A 794 15.99 1.94 33.35
N VAL A 795 14.89 2.23 34.06
CA VAL A 795 14.88 2.78 35.42
C VAL A 795 15.48 1.76 36.41
N LEU A 796 15.06 0.49 36.30
CA LEU A 796 15.63 -0.59 37.11
C LEU A 796 17.13 -0.76 36.85
N GLY A 797 17.58 -0.72 35.59
CA GLY A 797 18.99 -0.85 35.27
C GLY A 797 19.83 0.35 35.72
N GLU A 798 19.35 1.56 35.48
CA GLU A 798 20.03 2.81 35.80
C GLU A 798 20.19 3.00 37.31
N HIS A 799 19.13 2.80 38.10
CA HIS A 799 19.15 3.08 39.53
C HIS A 799 19.50 1.88 40.41
N ILE A 800 19.10 0.66 40.02
CA ILE A 800 19.32 -0.56 40.82
C ILE A 800 20.49 -1.34 40.24
N GLY A 801 20.47 -1.62 38.95
CA GLY A 801 21.50 -2.40 38.27
C GLY A 801 22.89 -1.76 38.35
N SER A 802 22.98 -0.43 38.30
CA SER A 802 24.23 0.32 38.51
C SER A 802 24.72 0.24 39.96
N LYS A 803 23.84 0.39 40.95
CA LYS A 803 24.19 0.31 42.38
C LYS A 803 24.61 -1.10 42.81
N TRP A 804 23.98 -2.12 42.24
CA TRP A 804 24.37 -3.52 42.43
C TRP A 804 25.62 -3.92 41.63
N GLY A 805 26.22 -2.98 40.88
CA GLY A 805 27.45 -3.23 40.12
C GLY A 805 27.31 -4.29 39.02
N LEU A 806 26.08 -4.59 38.58
CA LEU A 806 25.82 -5.72 37.67
C LEU A 806 26.54 -5.58 36.33
N GLY A 807 26.75 -4.34 35.86
CA GLY A 807 27.41 -4.07 34.58
C GLY A 807 28.88 -4.49 34.54
N ARG A 808 29.54 -4.64 35.69
CA ARG A 808 30.95 -5.08 35.79
C ARG A 808 31.12 -6.59 35.73
N VAL A 809 30.09 -7.33 36.15
CA VAL A 809 30.17 -8.78 36.38
C VAL A 809 29.37 -9.56 35.33
N MET A 810 28.27 -9.00 34.83
CA MET A 810 27.39 -9.73 33.92
C MET A 810 28.02 -10.04 32.56
N ARG A 811 27.65 -11.19 32.00
CA ARG A 811 28.02 -11.58 30.63
C ARG A 811 26.98 -11.06 29.65
N TRP A 812 27.37 -10.10 28.83
CA TRP A 812 26.55 -9.53 27.76
C TRP A 812 27.44 -9.05 26.61
N THR A 813 26.84 -8.83 25.45
CA THR A 813 27.54 -8.31 24.26
C THR A 813 26.92 -6.97 23.84
N PRO A 814 27.69 -5.88 23.73
CA PRO A 814 27.20 -4.57 23.32
C PRO A 814 26.91 -4.49 21.82
N THR A 815 25.99 -3.60 21.44
CA THR A 815 25.57 -3.39 20.04
C THR A 815 26.54 -2.51 19.23
N LEU A 816 27.56 -1.91 19.86
CA LEU A 816 28.55 -1.00 19.25
C LEU A 816 29.97 -1.57 19.31
N LYS A 817 30.84 -1.22 18.35
CA LYS A 817 32.25 -1.66 18.29
C LYS A 817 33.01 -1.25 19.57
N ALA A 818 33.84 -2.17 20.09
CA ALA A 818 34.41 -2.18 21.44
C ALA A 818 35.21 -0.92 21.85
N ASP A 819 35.80 -0.19 20.90
CA ASP A 819 36.73 0.93 21.15
C ASP A 819 36.11 2.16 21.83
N LYS A 820 34.77 2.29 21.86
CA LYS A 820 34.09 3.45 22.49
C LYS A 820 33.44 3.15 23.85
N SER A 821 33.61 1.94 24.39
CA SER A 821 32.87 1.49 25.58
C SER A 821 33.52 1.86 26.92
N LYS A 822 34.83 2.13 26.96
CA LYS A 822 35.57 2.23 28.22
C LYS A 822 35.43 3.59 28.93
N ASP A 823 35.11 4.66 28.20
CA ASP A 823 34.85 6.02 28.75
C ASP A 823 33.49 6.56 28.26
N ALA A 824 32.41 5.86 28.60
CA ALA A 824 31.08 6.13 28.06
C ALA A 824 30.28 7.14 28.89
N SER A 825 29.80 8.22 28.26
CA SER A 825 28.83 9.14 28.86
C SER A 825 27.49 8.44 29.16
N PRO A 826 26.66 8.94 30.11
CA PRO A 826 25.39 8.32 30.48
C PRO A 826 24.42 8.13 29.30
N THR A 827 24.41 9.08 28.36
CA THR A 827 23.64 9.01 27.11
C THR A 827 24.16 7.94 26.16
N LEU A 828 25.48 7.72 26.11
CA LEU A 828 26.09 6.65 25.33
C LEU A 828 25.70 5.28 25.92
N LEU A 829 25.73 5.10 27.25
CA LEU A 829 25.35 3.85 27.91
C LEU A 829 23.88 3.47 27.67
N LYS A 830 22.98 4.47 27.65
CA LYS A 830 21.57 4.29 27.27
C LYS A 830 21.42 3.87 25.80
N GLY A 831 22.24 4.45 24.91
CA GLY A 831 22.29 4.10 23.47
C GLY A 831 22.91 2.73 23.16
N VAL A 832 23.83 2.24 24.00
CA VAL A 832 24.47 0.92 23.86
C VAL A 832 23.59 -0.21 24.44
N GLY A 833 22.52 0.14 25.17
CA GLY A 833 21.57 -0.82 25.75
C GLY A 833 21.99 -1.42 27.09
N LEU A 834 23.06 -0.90 27.74
CA LEU A 834 23.57 -1.44 29.01
C LEU A 834 22.50 -1.40 30.11
N TYR A 835 21.84 -0.26 30.32
CA TYR A 835 20.81 -0.14 31.36
C TYR A 835 19.60 -1.06 31.11
N LYS A 836 19.27 -1.34 29.84
CA LYS A 836 18.21 -2.32 29.54
C LYS A 836 18.62 -3.71 30.01
N VAL A 837 19.83 -4.12 29.67
CA VAL A 837 20.37 -5.45 30.00
C VAL A 837 20.59 -5.60 31.52
N GLN A 838 21.02 -4.54 32.21
CA GLN A 838 21.09 -4.51 33.68
C GLN A 838 19.71 -4.58 34.33
N GLY A 839 18.69 -3.90 33.79
CA GLY A 839 17.33 -3.98 34.30
C GLY A 839 16.74 -5.39 34.20
N ASP A 840 17.01 -6.10 33.10
CA ASP A 840 16.62 -7.50 32.95
C ASP A 840 17.34 -8.40 33.95
N ALA A 841 18.61 -8.11 34.27
CA ALA A 841 19.37 -8.83 35.30
C ALA A 841 18.84 -8.54 36.72
N VAL A 842 18.44 -7.31 37.04
CA VAL A 842 17.79 -6.97 38.33
C VAL A 842 16.52 -7.79 38.52
N ALA A 843 15.66 -7.85 37.50
CA ALA A 843 14.48 -8.70 37.55
C ALA A 843 14.86 -10.19 37.66
N ALA A 844 15.91 -10.64 36.97
CA ALA A 844 16.36 -12.03 37.06
C ALA A 844 16.90 -12.40 38.45
N VAL A 845 17.55 -11.49 39.16
CA VAL A 845 17.98 -11.69 40.55
C VAL A 845 16.75 -11.94 41.43
N ILE A 846 15.73 -11.08 41.36
CA ILE A 846 14.52 -11.27 42.17
C ILE A 846 13.76 -12.54 41.79
N GLY A 847 13.68 -12.87 40.49
CA GLY A 847 13.08 -14.13 40.04
C GLY A 847 13.84 -15.36 40.52
N GLY A 848 15.18 -15.29 40.54
CA GLY A 848 16.02 -16.35 41.09
C GLY A 848 15.88 -16.50 42.60
N ILE A 849 15.72 -15.39 43.33
CA ILE A 849 15.44 -15.42 44.77
C ILE A 849 14.07 -16.03 45.04
N PHE A 850 13.06 -15.65 44.26
CA PHE A 850 11.72 -16.20 44.36
C PHE A 850 11.68 -17.70 44.09
N GLU A 851 12.38 -18.17 43.04
CA GLU A 851 12.45 -19.59 42.69
C GLU A 851 13.22 -20.43 43.72
N GLN A 852 14.35 -19.92 44.25
CA GLN A 852 15.25 -20.68 45.10
C GLN A 852 14.96 -20.56 46.60
N PHE A 853 14.56 -19.37 47.08
CA PHE A 853 14.38 -19.05 48.50
C PHE A 853 12.95 -18.70 48.87
N GLY A 854 12.02 -18.75 47.90
CA GLY A 854 10.59 -18.58 48.11
C GLY A 854 10.09 -17.12 48.12
N ALA A 855 8.77 -16.98 48.16
CA ALA A 855 8.08 -15.69 48.02
C ALA A 855 8.34 -14.71 49.18
N SER A 856 8.39 -15.19 50.43
CA SER A 856 8.64 -14.34 51.60
C SER A 856 10.01 -13.64 51.52
N THR A 857 11.04 -14.40 51.16
CA THR A 857 12.41 -13.90 51.01
C THR A 857 12.53 -12.90 49.85
N ALA A 858 11.85 -13.17 48.73
CA ALA A 858 11.78 -12.24 47.61
C ALA A 858 11.05 -10.94 47.97
N HIS A 859 9.97 -11.02 48.76
CA HIS A 859 9.24 -9.85 49.27
C HIS A 859 10.12 -8.99 50.18
N ARG A 860 10.84 -9.60 51.13
CA ARG A 860 11.78 -8.88 52.00
C ARG A 860 12.91 -8.23 51.21
N THR A 861 13.42 -8.93 50.20
CA THR A 861 14.46 -8.40 49.30
C THR A 861 13.94 -7.21 48.49
N PHE A 862 12.68 -7.24 48.04
CA PHE A 862 12.06 -6.12 47.35
C PHE A 862 12.04 -4.87 48.25
N HIS A 863 11.54 -4.97 49.48
CA HIS A 863 11.47 -3.83 50.42
C HIS A 863 12.83 -3.29 50.85
N THR A 864 13.80 -4.18 51.08
CA THR A 864 15.12 -3.78 51.63
C THR A 864 16.13 -3.37 50.57
N ARG A 865 16.07 -3.93 49.35
CA ARG A 865 17.12 -3.79 48.33
C ARG A 865 16.66 -3.20 47.00
N VAL A 866 15.36 -3.24 46.69
CA VAL A 866 14.81 -2.71 45.43
C VAL A 866 14.12 -1.37 45.68
N LEU A 867 13.19 -1.32 46.63
CA LEU A 867 12.36 -0.15 46.93
C LEU A 867 13.18 1.11 47.27
N PRO A 868 14.23 1.08 48.13
CA PRO A 868 14.98 2.28 48.51
C PRO A 868 15.72 2.94 47.34
N HIS A 869 15.97 2.20 46.26
CA HIS A 869 16.64 2.72 45.07
C HIS A 869 15.67 3.31 44.04
N ILE A 870 14.38 2.97 44.14
CA ILE A 870 13.31 3.51 43.30
C ILE A 870 12.78 4.84 43.88
N LEU A 871 12.88 5.03 45.20
CA LEU A 871 12.46 6.26 45.92
C LEU A 871 13.37 7.47 45.70
N ALA A 872 14.67 7.25 45.45
CA ALA A 872 15.67 8.32 45.40
C ALA A 872 15.70 9.12 44.08
N SER A 873 14.75 8.92 43.17
CA SER A 873 14.72 9.56 41.84
C SER A 873 13.92 10.88 41.90
N LYS A 874 14.62 12.02 41.98
CA LYS A 874 14.04 13.38 41.81
C LYS A 874 13.58 13.70 40.37
N PHE A 875 13.34 12.69 39.52
CA PHE A 875 13.02 12.87 38.11
C PHE A 875 11.74 12.13 37.72
N HIS A 876 11.08 12.61 36.65
CA HIS A 876 9.77 12.18 36.12
C HIS A 876 9.66 10.70 35.71
N ALA A 877 10.56 9.82 36.12
CA ALA A 877 10.52 8.37 35.90
C ALA A 877 10.98 7.66 37.19
N GLY A 878 10.03 7.28 38.04
CA GLY A 878 10.21 6.68 39.36
C GLY A 878 8.86 6.58 40.08
N LEU A 879 8.86 6.08 41.31
CA LEU A 879 7.66 6.09 42.14
C LEU A 879 7.24 7.56 42.40
N PRO A 880 5.97 7.96 42.21
CA PRO A 880 5.56 9.34 42.47
C PRO A 880 5.81 9.76 43.92
N GLU A 881 6.20 11.03 44.14
CA GLU A 881 6.53 11.57 45.48
C GLU A 881 5.39 11.39 46.51
N ALA A 882 4.14 11.38 46.05
CA ALA A 882 2.97 11.13 46.88
C ALA A 882 2.98 9.78 47.62
N PHE A 883 3.74 8.80 47.12
CA PHE A 883 3.85 7.46 47.73
C PHE A 883 5.16 7.26 48.50
N HIS A 884 6.03 8.28 48.59
CA HIS A 884 7.33 8.15 49.23
C HIS A 884 7.22 7.99 50.75
N GLU A 885 6.30 8.70 51.41
CA GLU A 885 6.14 8.61 52.87
C GLU A 885 5.68 7.20 53.33
N ASP A 886 4.78 6.56 52.58
CA ASP A 886 4.29 5.21 52.87
C ASP A 886 5.38 4.13 52.81
N THR A 887 6.37 4.33 51.94
CA THR A 887 7.48 3.40 51.77
C THR A 887 8.56 3.50 52.86
N ILE A 888 8.69 4.67 53.50
CA ILE A 888 9.62 4.87 54.62
C ILE A 888 9.11 4.15 55.87
N HIS A 889 7.79 4.08 56.08
CA HIS A 889 7.17 3.33 57.17
C HIS A 889 7.34 1.80 57.03
N HIS A 890 7.34 1.27 55.81
CA HIS A 890 7.50 -0.16 55.55
C HIS A 890 8.96 -0.67 55.50
N SER A 891 9.94 0.22 55.34
CA SER A 891 11.37 -0.15 55.25
C SER A 891 12.09 -0.22 56.61
N LEU A 892 11.40 0.14 57.70
CA LEU A 892 11.90 0.08 59.09
C LEU A 892 11.52 -1.22 59.84
N PHE A 893 10.89 -2.19 59.17
CA PHE A 893 10.48 -3.49 59.76
C PHE A 893 11.14 -4.71 59.08
#